data_AF-H8KXN2-F1
#
_entry.id   AF-H8KXN2-F1
#
_cell.length_a   1.000
_cell.length_b   1.000
_cell.length_c   1.000
_cell.angle_alpha   90.00
_cell.angle_beta   90.00
_cell.angle_gamma   90.00
#
_symmetry.space_group_name_H-M   'P 1'
#
loop_
_entity.id
_entity.type
_entity.pdbx_description
1 polymer ?
#
loop_
_entity_poly.entity_id
_entity_poly.type
_entity_poly.pdbx_seq_one_letter_code
_entity_poly.pdbx_strand_id
1 'polypeptide(L)'
;MGGNAGIRGYLIQTIICVLDALEEDNLWASVTLEPLNESEKVDIKWVYPDKIKVCQVKSSENVIRHSTAKKWCDELVSNTPNIDDYELIVVGHPDEKLLNADSIDNVKIVGIQSLDTNNLIDIASTKIDAYYEKKGKTKMSSKVREILVKTLTAHFGTNSIMGKEVSREDFDKELLEWISAIEKQIEINPFASLASPIQNESKPFNSRIAKKILELIGWANFNENVSVELYNERKEEIEYFGVDFFGDFESKLKSDVDDVILVTSIHDLMYPASSKKEIHNYLYSSEIVFSDLLQKQKIPIKRNENSECHNVLFWLTTENSEVNQDFIHHAKDNYKKDMLNEEMYYYLVDNNKAIFLISTIVTAKNYRDDLTVKFLYPITEANQNPGQIGKRGTKLPAQYINSSILPIIKESSNKISILIFCSDQFSENSLKKLIWLTIRLTSGLGNEYLLWFPDYNDNEHKNIAFEVIRSFNDEILEEKIQVKRYDRIDAEALDNVISTTNVTLKNETFDEINSQNNLKSKHLNETFVNILPYGDIIKPFLKTDAITANDMKIFLAKKGIFVKSADRGKLTGLMSTLLFSPKELEDFKTLIDVKDRPLNTTNEIFQIKQNDSLDNVFKRIRPNFDNVTENLNTKLLDVPVFKPSPSNSNEYVFDVRTERKDPTSQISVNTLWGRIEIVCSKENDNLIINRVNTVSREDKIIANRIMKSLESEFKQADFIKDDTVRVMFKNFKSNTDRVNFLLSFTNVTSSTIFKEPDIKSIKFKFDDSEDIPDSFKDKKDKDLITYFSGKNLSGINEISDADFKKVLLLEEIYITYRYDFYNINSGYYSVKFNFSDALKNKPEKDGVFKSEPNLYMSNNVKALANIDLFKKELSKEIERIKLEKLKQFRII
;
A
#
# COMPACT_ATOMS: atom_id res chain seq x y z
N MET A 1 0.74 6.00 40.70
CA MET A 1 1.68 6.46 39.65
C MET A 1 1.11 6.05 38.30
N GLY A 2 1.19 6.92 37.28
CA GLY A 2 0.55 6.72 35.97
C GLY A 2 1.25 5.66 35.10
N GLY A 3 0.48 5.09 34.17
CA GLY A 3 0.74 3.82 33.47
C GLY A 3 2.16 3.55 32.94
N ASN A 4 2.89 4.54 32.42
CA ASN A 4 4.23 4.29 31.86
C ASN A 4 5.31 4.01 32.93
N ALA A 5 5.24 4.67 34.09
CA ALA A 5 6.21 4.44 35.16
C ALA A 5 6.00 3.09 35.86
N GLY A 6 4.72 2.65 35.97
CA GLY A 6 4.37 1.33 36.49
C GLY A 6 4.86 0.20 35.59
N ILE A 7 4.68 0.32 34.27
CA ILE A 7 5.14 -0.67 33.28
C ILE A 7 6.68 -0.81 33.33
N ARG A 8 7.42 0.30 33.47
CA ARG A 8 8.89 0.27 33.55
C ARG A 8 9.38 -0.38 34.85
N GLY A 9 8.77 -0.05 36.00
CA GLY A 9 9.12 -0.67 37.28
C GLY A 9 8.90 -2.19 37.26
N TYR A 10 7.80 -2.63 36.65
CA TYR A 10 7.50 -4.04 36.45
C TYR A 10 8.51 -4.77 35.56
N LEU A 11 8.90 -4.15 34.44
CA LEU A 11 9.91 -4.74 33.56
C LEU A 11 11.25 -4.90 34.28
N ILE A 12 11.65 -3.91 35.07
CA ILE A 12 12.88 -3.96 35.89
C ILE A 12 12.81 -5.08 36.93
N GLN A 13 11.69 -5.21 37.66
CA GLN A 13 11.46 -6.32 38.61
C GLN A 13 11.65 -7.68 37.94
N THR A 14 11.07 -7.84 36.75
CA THR A 14 11.13 -9.09 35.99
C THR A 14 12.55 -9.43 35.56
N ILE A 15 13.30 -8.44 35.03
CA ILE A 15 14.70 -8.65 34.61
C ILE A 15 15.60 -8.99 35.81
N ILE A 16 15.38 -8.36 36.97
CA ILE A 16 16.12 -8.68 38.20
C ILE A 16 15.84 -10.11 38.66
N CYS A 17 14.58 -10.55 38.63
CA CYS A 17 14.24 -11.94 38.95
C CYS A 17 14.99 -12.94 38.05
N VAL A 18 15.10 -12.64 36.75
CA VAL A 18 15.87 -13.46 35.80
C VAL A 18 17.36 -13.43 36.13
N LEU A 19 17.94 -12.26 36.42
CA LEU A 19 19.35 -12.09 36.76
C LEU A 19 19.75 -12.90 37.99
N ASP A 20 18.93 -12.85 39.03
CA ASP A 20 19.14 -13.57 40.28
C ASP A 20 18.98 -15.09 40.11
N ALA A 21 17.98 -15.52 39.32
CA ALA A 21 17.75 -16.93 39.02
C ALA A 21 18.97 -17.61 38.35
N LEU A 22 19.73 -16.82 37.57
CA LEU A 22 20.89 -17.26 36.80
C LEU A 22 22.22 -17.17 37.57
N GLU A 23 22.22 -16.72 38.83
CA GLU A 23 23.45 -16.64 39.62
C GLU A 23 24.07 -18.00 39.97
N GLU A 24 25.39 -17.99 40.09
CA GLU A 24 26.22 -19.18 40.19
C GLU A 24 26.06 -19.96 41.51
N ASP A 25 25.73 -19.27 42.62
CA ASP A 25 25.67 -19.82 43.99
C ASP A 25 24.24 -19.85 44.58
N ASN A 26 23.21 -19.97 43.75
CA ASN A 26 21.82 -19.76 44.19
C ASN A 26 21.04 -21.08 44.39
N LEU A 27 21.06 -21.59 45.63
CA LEU A 27 20.42 -22.85 46.08
C LEU A 27 18.89 -22.74 46.33
N TRP A 28 18.19 -21.91 45.58
CA TRP A 28 16.74 -21.73 45.75
C TRP A 28 15.96 -22.96 45.25
N ALA A 29 14.84 -23.27 45.90
CA ALA A 29 13.91 -24.33 45.55
C ALA A 29 12.81 -23.82 44.63
N SER A 30 12.23 -22.66 44.93
CA SER A 30 11.24 -21.99 44.08
C SER A 30 11.30 -20.47 44.16
N VAL A 31 10.76 -19.81 43.14
CA VAL A 31 10.59 -18.35 43.06
C VAL A 31 9.17 -18.00 42.63
N THR A 32 8.62 -16.93 43.20
CA THR A 32 7.32 -16.36 42.82
C THR A 32 7.45 -14.85 42.64
N LEU A 33 7.10 -14.35 41.46
CA LEU A 33 7.00 -12.92 41.14
C LEU A 33 5.55 -12.47 41.42
N GLU A 34 5.35 -11.40 42.18
CA GLU A 34 4.03 -10.91 42.65
C GLU A 34 3.18 -12.01 43.32
N PRO A 35 3.63 -12.58 44.46
CA PRO A 35 2.92 -13.64 45.16
C PRO A 35 1.54 -13.18 45.68
N LEU A 36 0.47 -13.81 45.18
CA LEU A 36 -0.92 -13.47 45.55
C LEU A 36 -1.27 -13.72 47.02
N ASN A 37 -0.53 -14.60 47.70
CA ASN A 37 -0.77 -15.00 49.09
C ASN A 37 0.04 -14.18 50.11
N GLU A 38 0.80 -13.18 49.66
CA GLU A 38 1.60 -12.29 50.51
C GLU A 38 1.06 -10.85 50.46
N SER A 39 1.69 -9.94 51.20
CA SER A 39 1.40 -8.51 51.09
C SER A 39 1.71 -7.98 49.68
N GLU A 40 0.95 -6.99 49.20
CA GLU A 40 1.22 -6.17 47.99
C GLU A 40 2.56 -5.40 48.02
N LYS A 41 3.38 -5.63 49.04
CA LYS A 41 4.69 -5.01 49.23
C LYS A 41 5.82 -5.97 48.83
N VAL A 42 5.52 -7.27 48.70
CA VAL A 42 6.46 -8.28 48.24
C VAL A 42 6.35 -8.37 46.73
N ASP A 43 7.43 -7.98 46.05
CA ASP A 43 7.49 -8.05 44.59
C ASP A 43 8.05 -9.42 44.16
N ILE A 44 9.02 -9.99 44.91
CA ILE A 44 9.62 -11.29 44.63
C ILE A 44 9.72 -12.10 45.93
N LYS A 45 9.34 -13.38 45.89
CA LYS A 45 9.52 -14.34 46.98
C LYS A 45 10.40 -15.49 46.52
N TRP A 46 11.46 -15.74 47.27
CA TRP A 46 12.37 -16.87 47.08
C TRP A 46 12.20 -17.86 48.24
N VAL A 47 12.04 -19.14 47.92
CA VAL A 47 12.02 -20.23 48.88
C VAL A 47 13.31 -21.03 48.72
N TYR A 48 14.07 -21.14 49.80
CA TYR A 48 15.26 -21.98 49.92
C TYR A 48 14.93 -23.20 50.79
N PRO A 49 15.75 -24.27 50.79
CA PRO A 49 15.52 -25.44 51.62
C PRO A 49 15.43 -25.14 53.13
N ASP A 50 16.10 -24.08 53.59
CA ASP A 50 16.28 -23.73 55.00
C ASP A 50 15.66 -22.38 55.40
N LYS A 51 15.22 -21.56 54.44
CA LYS A 51 14.74 -20.19 54.71
C LYS A 51 13.86 -19.62 53.60
N ILE A 52 13.11 -18.57 53.93
CA ILE A 52 12.36 -17.76 52.96
C ILE A 52 12.95 -16.35 52.88
N LYS A 53 13.14 -15.86 51.66
CA LYS A 53 13.57 -14.48 51.39
C LYS A 53 12.47 -13.74 50.63
N VAL A 54 12.11 -12.55 51.09
CA VAL A 54 11.19 -11.64 50.37
C VAL A 54 11.93 -10.38 49.93
N CYS A 55 11.70 -9.98 48.69
CA CYS A 55 12.33 -8.83 48.07
C CYS A 55 11.27 -7.82 47.65
N GLN A 56 11.56 -6.55 47.90
CA GLN A 56 10.84 -5.43 47.30
C GLN A 56 11.76 -4.67 46.35
N VAL A 57 11.26 -4.30 45.18
CA VAL A 57 12.01 -3.57 44.15
C VAL A 57 11.41 -2.19 43.98
N LYS A 58 12.26 -1.17 43.96
CA LYS A 58 11.86 0.22 43.75
C LYS A 58 12.78 0.89 42.75
N SER A 59 12.21 1.26 41.60
CA SER A 59 12.89 2.01 40.56
C SER A 59 12.44 3.47 40.53
N SER A 60 13.36 4.42 40.40
CA SER A 60 13.02 5.84 40.20
C SER A 60 14.07 6.59 39.40
N GLU A 61 13.63 7.45 38.48
CA GLU A 61 14.49 8.46 37.83
C GLU A 61 14.93 9.53 38.84
N ASN A 62 14.10 9.82 39.84
CA ASN A 62 14.38 10.79 40.88
C ASN A 62 15.25 10.19 42.00
N VAL A 63 15.90 11.08 42.77
CA VAL A 63 16.76 10.67 43.89
C VAL A 63 15.95 9.90 44.94
N ILE A 64 16.36 8.65 45.21
CA ILE A 64 15.78 7.80 46.26
C ILE A 64 16.50 8.11 47.57
N ARG A 65 15.79 8.81 48.47
CA ARG A 65 16.34 9.21 49.77
C ARG A 65 16.31 8.05 50.77
N HIS A 66 17.32 7.98 51.64
CA HIS A 66 17.37 7.01 52.75
C HIS A 66 16.11 7.05 53.63
N SER A 67 15.52 8.22 53.89
CA SER A 67 14.28 8.34 54.67
C SER A 67 13.08 7.64 54.02
N THR A 68 13.05 7.61 52.69
CA THR A 68 11.99 6.98 51.92
C THR A 68 12.22 5.47 51.85
N ALA A 69 13.47 5.05 51.60
CA ALA A 69 13.85 3.64 51.65
C ALA A 69 13.55 3.01 53.01
N LYS A 70 13.84 3.71 54.12
CA LYS A 70 13.50 3.24 55.47
C LYS A 70 11.99 2.98 55.64
N LYS A 71 11.12 3.86 55.13
CA LYS A 71 9.67 3.63 55.17
C LYS A 71 9.26 2.36 54.41
N TRP A 72 9.88 2.10 53.26
CA TRP A 72 9.63 0.88 52.49
C TRP A 72 10.10 -0.37 53.24
N CYS A 73 11.28 -0.32 53.88
CA CYS A 73 11.76 -1.40 54.74
C CYS A 73 10.78 -1.67 55.90
N ASP A 74 10.35 -0.63 56.61
CA ASP A 74 9.39 -0.73 57.71
C ASP A 74 8.05 -1.32 57.23
N GLU A 75 7.55 -0.88 56.06
CA GLU A 75 6.33 -1.41 55.43
C GLU A 75 6.50 -2.88 55.02
N LEU A 76 7.64 -3.27 54.44
CA LEU A 76 7.89 -4.64 54.01
C LEU A 76 7.85 -5.59 55.22
N VAL A 77 8.61 -5.27 56.28
CA VAL A 77 8.72 -6.13 57.48
C VAL A 77 7.40 -6.19 58.25
N SER A 78 6.68 -5.07 58.38
CA SER A 78 5.41 -5.04 59.12
C SER A 78 4.29 -5.82 58.44
N ASN A 79 4.29 -5.89 57.09
CA ASN A 79 3.24 -6.57 56.34
C ASN A 79 3.55 -8.04 56.05
N THR A 80 4.79 -8.50 56.18
CA THR A 80 5.15 -9.92 56.08
C THR A 80 5.92 -10.41 57.32
N PRO A 81 5.24 -10.53 58.48
CA PRO A 81 5.89 -11.02 59.70
C PRO A 81 6.27 -12.50 59.56
N ASN A 82 7.40 -12.89 60.16
CA ASN A 82 7.97 -14.25 60.17
C ASN A 82 8.66 -14.70 58.87
N ILE A 83 9.32 -13.77 58.16
CA ILE A 83 10.25 -14.11 57.08
C ILE A 83 11.68 -14.01 57.61
N ASP A 84 12.55 -14.93 57.16
CA ASP A 84 13.93 -15.02 57.63
C ASP A 84 14.80 -13.89 57.07
N ASP A 85 14.66 -13.60 55.77
CA ASP A 85 15.47 -12.61 55.05
C ASP A 85 14.61 -11.57 54.31
N TYR A 86 14.89 -10.29 54.52
CA TYR A 86 14.26 -9.17 53.81
C TYR A 86 15.28 -8.41 52.95
N GLU A 87 14.92 -8.11 51.72
CA GLU A 87 15.78 -7.38 50.77
C GLU A 87 15.01 -6.25 50.08
N LEU A 88 15.60 -5.05 50.04
CA LEU A 88 15.10 -3.91 49.27
C LEU A 88 16.08 -3.61 48.13
N ILE A 89 15.63 -3.81 46.90
CA ILE A 89 16.39 -3.55 45.68
C ILE A 89 16.01 -2.17 45.14
N VAL A 90 16.96 -1.25 45.11
CA VAL A 90 16.77 0.11 44.62
C VAL A 90 17.48 0.30 43.28
N VAL A 91 16.72 0.75 42.29
CA VAL A 91 17.19 0.88 40.90
C VAL A 91 17.13 2.35 40.46
N GLY A 92 18.27 2.93 40.09
CA GLY A 92 18.40 4.32 39.65
C GLY A 92 19.34 5.15 40.49
N HIS A 93 18.86 6.30 41.02
CA HIS A 93 19.70 7.29 41.70
C HIS A 93 19.47 7.30 43.23
N PRO A 94 20.00 6.35 44.01
CA PRO A 94 20.01 6.43 45.48
C PRO A 94 20.86 7.61 45.99
N ASP A 95 20.51 8.19 47.14
CA ASP A 95 21.35 9.19 47.80
C ASP A 95 22.65 8.58 48.37
N GLU A 96 23.66 9.41 48.63
CA GLU A 96 24.97 8.93 49.13
C GLU A 96 24.86 8.11 50.43
N LYS A 97 23.86 8.41 51.27
CA LYS A 97 23.64 7.70 52.52
C LYS A 97 23.11 6.29 52.27
N LEU A 98 22.24 6.12 51.28
CA LEU A 98 21.68 4.83 50.87
C LEU A 98 22.68 4.01 50.04
N LEU A 99 23.50 4.66 49.21
CA LEU A 99 24.59 4.01 48.46
C LEU A 99 25.62 3.32 49.36
N ASN A 100 25.90 3.92 50.52
CA ASN A 100 26.88 3.41 51.48
C ASN A 100 26.24 2.53 52.58
N ALA A 101 24.94 2.27 52.50
CA ALA A 101 24.25 1.45 53.49
C ALA A 101 24.09 0.00 52.99
N ASP A 102 24.75 -0.94 53.66
CA ASP A 102 24.59 -2.38 53.37
C ASP A 102 23.22 -2.92 53.85
N SER A 103 22.63 -2.25 54.84
CA SER A 103 21.32 -2.60 55.41
C SER A 103 20.64 -1.39 56.04
N ILE A 104 19.31 -1.43 56.09
CA ILE A 104 18.49 -0.55 56.93
C ILE A 104 17.74 -1.44 57.91
N ASP A 105 18.08 -1.31 59.19
CA ASP A 105 17.55 -2.16 60.27
C ASP A 105 17.82 -3.66 59.98
N ASN A 106 16.80 -4.47 59.75
CA ASN A 106 16.92 -5.89 59.40
C ASN A 106 16.72 -6.18 57.89
N VAL A 107 16.67 -5.15 57.04
CA VAL A 107 16.47 -5.28 55.59
C VAL A 107 17.77 -4.97 54.85
N LYS A 108 18.25 -5.92 54.05
CA LYS A 108 19.44 -5.74 53.21
C LYS A 108 19.13 -4.82 52.04
N ILE A 109 20.04 -3.89 51.73
CA ILE A 109 19.88 -2.97 50.60
C ILE A 109 20.76 -3.44 49.43
N VAL A 110 20.17 -3.53 48.24
CA VAL A 110 20.90 -3.83 47.01
C VAL A 110 20.70 -2.67 46.04
N GLY A 111 21.79 -1.97 45.70
CA GLY A 111 21.79 -0.85 44.76
C GLY A 111 22.14 -1.31 43.34
N ILE A 112 21.23 -1.06 42.39
CA ILE A 112 21.49 -1.23 40.96
C ILE A 112 21.50 0.17 40.32
N GLN A 113 22.67 0.59 39.82
CA GLN A 113 22.89 1.97 39.36
C GLN A 113 22.23 2.30 38.01
N SER A 114 21.89 1.29 37.19
CA SER A 114 21.34 1.51 35.85
C SER A 114 19.81 1.42 35.82
N LEU A 115 19.14 2.50 35.40
CA LEU A 115 17.72 2.50 35.00
C LEU A 115 17.51 2.07 33.54
N ASP A 116 18.59 1.92 32.77
CA ASP A 116 18.53 1.51 31.38
C ASP A 116 18.26 0.00 31.30
N THR A 117 17.08 -0.33 30.77
CA THR A 117 16.62 -1.70 30.57
C THR A 117 17.47 -2.45 29.55
N ASN A 118 18.07 -1.77 28.57
CA ASN A 118 18.95 -2.41 27.58
C ASN A 118 20.24 -2.90 28.25
N ASN A 119 20.84 -2.07 29.12
CA ASN A 119 22.01 -2.46 29.89
C ASN A 119 21.71 -3.64 30.83
N LEU A 120 20.53 -3.67 31.48
CA LEU A 120 20.11 -4.81 32.30
C LEU A 120 19.91 -6.09 31.46
N ILE A 121 19.37 -5.97 30.25
CA ILE A 121 19.24 -7.08 29.29
C ILE A 121 20.64 -7.59 28.86
N ASP A 122 21.62 -6.72 28.65
CA ASP A 122 22.99 -7.09 28.30
C ASP A 122 23.69 -7.85 29.44
N ILE A 123 23.48 -7.42 30.69
CA ILE A 123 23.98 -8.12 31.88
C ILE A 123 23.35 -9.51 31.97
N ALA A 124 22.02 -9.60 31.81
CA ALA A 124 21.31 -10.89 31.84
C ALA A 124 21.78 -11.81 30.72
N SER A 125 22.05 -11.25 29.55
CA SER A 125 22.60 -11.98 28.41
C SER A 125 23.95 -12.61 28.74
N THR A 126 24.81 -11.89 29.47
CA THR A 126 26.13 -12.41 29.89
C THR A 126 25.99 -13.52 30.96
N LYS A 127 25.01 -13.41 31.87
CA LYS A 127 24.76 -14.45 32.88
C LYS A 127 24.21 -15.75 32.28
N ILE A 128 23.35 -15.67 31.26
CA ILE A 128 22.87 -16.86 30.51
C ILE A 128 24.05 -17.63 29.92
N ASP A 129 25.02 -16.93 29.34
CA ASP A 129 26.24 -17.54 28.78
C ASP A 129 27.03 -18.32 29.84
N ALA A 130 27.30 -17.69 30.98
CA ALA A 130 28.03 -18.32 32.08
C ALA A 130 27.30 -19.55 32.62
N TYR A 131 25.97 -19.45 32.76
CA TYR A 131 25.12 -20.58 33.16
C TYR A 131 25.20 -21.74 32.15
N TYR A 132 25.23 -21.46 30.84
CA TYR A 132 25.26 -22.47 29.78
C TYR A 132 26.63 -23.14 29.65
N GLU A 133 27.72 -22.38 29.75
CA GLU A 133 29.10 -22.90 29.77
C GLU A 133 29.29 -23.91 30.92
N LYS A 134 28.71 -23.63 32.09
CA LYS A 134 28.77 -24.54 33.26
C LYS A 134 28.04 -25.87 33.05
N LYS A 135 27.00 -25.90 32.21
CA LYS A 135 26.26 -27.14 31.88
C LYS A 135 26.95 -27.92 30.74
N GLY A 136 28.19 -27.56 30.38
CA GLY A 136 29.01 -28.28 29.39
C GLY A 136 28.62 -28.02 27.94
N LYS A 137 27.94 -26.90 27.68
CA LYS A 137 27.48 -26.50 26.34
C LYS A 137 28.36 -25.37 25.77
N THR A 138 28.37 -25.25 24.44
CA THR A 138 29.15 -24.22 23.74
C THR A 138 28.54 -22.83 23.93
N LYS A 139 29.41 -21.80 23.96
CA LYS A 139 29.03 -20.40 24.14
C LYS A 139 27.98 -19.95 23.10
N MET A 140 26.97 -19.21 23.55
CA MET A 140 25.85 -18.78 22.71
C MET A 140 26.17 -17.47 21.97
N SER A 141 25.55 -17.26 20.80
CA SER A 141 25.67 -15.96 20.12
C SER A 141 25.05 -14.84 20.96
N SER A 142 25.57 -13.61 20.83
CA SER A 142 25.05 -12.42 21.54
C SER A 142 23.57 -12.17 21.29
N LYS A 143 23.10 -12.41 20.06
CA LYS A 143 21.71 -12.21 19.66
C LYS A 143 20.77 -13.28 20.25
N VAL A 144 21.21 -14.54 20.33
CA VAL A 144 20.45 -15.63 20.96
C VAL A 144 20.28 -15.36 22.45
N ARG A 145 21.30 -14.82 23.12
CA ARG A 145 21.20 -14.40 24.51
C ARG A 145 20.17 -13.29 24.72
N GLU A 146 20.22 -12.25 23.90
CA GLU A 146 19.28 -11.12 24.00
C GLU A 146 17.82 -11.60 23.78
N ILE A 147 17.63 -12.49 22.80
CA ILE A 147 16.37 -13.18 22.54
C ILE A 147 15.90 -13.95 23.78
N LEU A 148 16.76 -14.78 24.36
CA LEU A 148 16.43 -15.58 25.54
C LEU A 148 16.03 -14.73 26.72
N VAL A 149 16.76 -13.64 26.99
CA VAL A 149 16.40 -12.71 28.06
C VAL A 149 15.02 -12.11 27.83
N LYS A 150 14.71 -11.67 26.60
CA LYS A 150 13.38 -11.12 26.27
C LYS A 150 12.28 -12.14 26.45
N THR A 151 12.49 -13.38 25.99
CA THR A 151 11.49 -14.43 26.15
C THR A 151 11.32 -14.77 27.62
N LEU A 152 12.40 -14.94 28.39
CA LEU A 152 12.35 -15.23 29.84
C LEU A 152 11.63 -14.13 30.59
N THR A 153 11.87 -12.87 30.22
CA THR A 153 11.16 -11.72 30.77
C THR A 153 9.66 -11.81 30.48
N ALA A 154 9.25 -12.20 29.26
CA ALA A 154 7.85 -12.42 28.94
C ALA A 154 7.23 -13.60 29.71
N HIS A 155 8.01 -14.67 29.95
CA HIS A 155 7.58 -15.84 30.72
C HIS A 155 7.28 -15.50 32.18
N PHE A 156 8.26 -14.92 32.89
CA PHE A 156 8.07 -14.45 34.26
C PHE A 156 6.98 -13.39 34.33
N GLY A 157 6.89 -12.53 33.32
CA GLY A 157 5.82 -11.55 33.22
C GLY A 157 4.41 -12.18 33.11
N THR A 158 4.28 -13.33 32.46
CA THR A 158 3.01 -14.06 32.37
C THR A 158 2.70 -14.80 33.68
N ASN A 159 3.72 -15.41 34.29
CA ASN A 159 3.57 -16.12 35.56
C ASN A 159 3.24 -15.19 36.73
N SER A 160 3.73 -13.94 36.70
CA SER A 160 3.43 -12.93 37.71
C SER A 160 1.96 -12.53 37.74
N ILE A 161 1.28 -12.44 36.59
CA ILE A 161 -0.18 -12.16 36.55
C ILE A 161 -0.97 -13.20 37.35
N MET A 162 -0.47 -14.44 37.37
CA MET A 162 -1.10 -15.56 38.06
C MET A 162 -0.52 -15.83 39.46
N GLY A 163 0.52 -15.10 39.88
CA GLY A 163 1.31 -15.38 41.08
C GLY A 163 1.83 -16.83 41.12
N LYS A 164 2.18 -17.38 39.95
CA LYS A 164 2.57 -18.78 39.81
C LYS A 164 3.97 -19.00 40.39
N GLU A 165 4.08 -19.97 41.28
CA GLU A 165 5.35 -20.46 41.80
C GLU A 165 6.10 -21.27 40.73
N VAL A 166 7.37 -20.95 40.50
CA VAL A 166 8.25 -21.62 39.54
C VAL A 166 9.34 -22.35 40.32
N SER A 167 9.43 -23.68 40.18
CA SER A 167 10.49 -24.46 40.81
C SER A 167 11.83 -24.30 40.08
N ARG A 168 12.94 -24.58 40.75
CA ARG A 168 14.27 -24.53 40.11
C ARG A 168 14.41 -25.52 38.97
N GLU A 169 13.88 -26.73 39.15
CA GLU A 169 13.91 -27.77 38.13
C GLU A 169 13.09 -27.38 36.90
N ASP A 170 11.89 -26.81 37.11
CA ASP A 170 11.04 -26.34 36.01
C ASP A 170 11.70 -25.17 35.27
N PHE A 171 12.28 -24.21 35.99
CA PHE A 171 13.01 -23.10 35.40
C PHE A 171 14.20 -23.58 34.55
N ASP A 172 15.04 -24.46 35.10
CA ASP A 172 16.19 -25.04 34.41
C ASP A 172 15.73 -25.78 33.13
N LYS A 173 14.64 -26.56 33.23
CA LYS A 173 14.09 -27.33 32.11
C LYS A 173 13.52 -26.43 31.01
N GLU A 174 12.67 -25.47 31.36
CA GLU A 174 12.04 -24.53 30.42
C GLU A 174 13.10 -23.69 29.71
N LEU A 175 14.11 -23.20 30.45
CA LEU A 175 15.25 -22.47 29.88
C LEU A 175 15.98 -23.30 28.82
N LEU A 176 16.29 -24.57 29.11
CA LEU A 176 16.97 -25.46 28.18
C LEU A 176 16.10 -25.81 26.96
N GLU A 177 14.80 -26.03 27.15
CA GLU A 177 13.85 -26.28 26.05
C GLU A 177 13.76 -25.08 25.10
N TRP A 178 13.73 -23.86 25.65
CA TRP A 178 13.67 -22.63 24.86
C TRP A 178 14.94 -22.37 24.09
N ILE A 179 16.10 -22.58 24.72
CA ILE A 179 17.39 -22.53 24.04
C ILE A 179 17.41 -23.52 22.86
N SER A 180 17.03 -24.78 23.11
CA SER A 180 17.01 -25.82 22.08
C SER A 180 16.03 -25.50 20.95
N ALA A 181 14.88 -24.89 21.27
CA ALA A 181 13.89 -24.47 20.27
C ALA A 181 14.41 -23.33 19.39
N ILE A 182 15.07 -22.33 19.99
CA ILE A 182 15.68 -21.21 19.26
C ILE A 182 16.85 -21.69 18.39
N GLU A 183 17.72 -22.57 18.92
CA GLU A 183 18.82 -23.18 18.16
C GLU A 183 18.29 -23.93 16.93
N LYS A 184 17.26 -24.77 17.12
CA LYS A 184 16.61 -25.50 16.02
C LYS A 184 15.91 -24.59 15.01
N GLN A 185 15.28 -23.50 15.46
CA GLN A 185 14.67 -22.52 14.57
C GLN A 185 15.72 -21.81 13.70
N ILE A 186 16.85 -21.43 14.31
CA ILE A 186 17.96 -20.80 13.60
C ILE A 186 18.59 -21.78 12.61
N GLU A 187 18.81 -23.05 12.98
CA GLU A 187 19.36 -24.06 12.05
C GLU A 187 18.53 -24.23 10.77
N ILE A 188 17.21 -24.06 10.85
CA ILE A 188 16.28 -24.25 9.72
C ILE A 188 16.06 -22.94 8.94
N ASN A 189 16.42 -21.77 9.50
CA ASN A 189 16.15 -20.49 8.88
C ASN A 189 17.14 -20.15 7.74
N PRO A 190 16.68 -19.72 6.56
CA PRO A 190 17.55 -19.43 5.42
C PRO A 190 18.55 -18.28 5.63
N PHE A 191 18.33 -17.38 6.60
CA PHE A 191 19.26 -16.31 6.93
C PHE A 191 20.37 -16.74 7.91
N ALA A 192 20.21 -17.86 8.61
CA ALA A 192 21.20 -18.32 9.59
C ALA A 192 22.53 -18.74 8.96
N SER A 193 22.49 -19.24 7.73
CA SER A 193 23.68 -19.61 6.96
C SER A 193 24.40 -18.38 6.37
N LEU A 194 23.70 -17.24 6.15
CA LEU A 194 24.37 -15.97 5.81
C LEU A 194 25.22 -15.45 6.97
N ALA A 195 24.80 -15.69 8.21
CA ALA A 195 25.45 -15.15 9.39
C ALA A 195 25.46 -16.17 10.54
N SER A 196 26.31 -17.21 10.47
CA SER A 196 26.34 -18.24 11.51
C SER A 196 26.46 -17.64 12.92
N PRO A 197 25.60 -18.05 13.89
CA PRO A 197 25.68 -17.60 15.28
C PRO A 197 26.96 -18.05 15.99
N ILE A 198 27.66 -19.07 15.44
CA ILE A 198 28.86 -19.69 16.02
C ILE A 198 30.11 -18.80 15.85
N GLN A 199 30.09 -17.88 14.88
CA GLN A 199 31.21 -16.95 14.70
C GLN A 199 31.19 -15.89 15.82
N ASN A 200 32.20 -15.93 16.69
CA ASN A 200 32.51 -14.89 17.69
C ASN A 200 32.89 -13.57 16.99
N GLU A 201 31.95 -12.89 16.37
CA GLU A 201 32.13 -11.55 15.80
C GLU A 201 31.42 -10.51 16.68
N SER A 202 32.10 -9.38 16.93
CA SER A 202 31.55 -8.25 17.71
C SER A 202 30.39 -7.51 17.01
N LYS A 203 30.02 -7.90 15.78
CA LYS A 203 29.04 -7.22 14.95
C LYS A 203 27.63 -7.81 15.11
N PRO A 204 26.57 -6.97 15.13
CA PRO A 204 25.19 -7.43 15.21
C PRO A 204 24.80 -8.38 14.06
N PHE A 205 24.01 -9.42 14.36
CA PHE A 205 23.55 -10.44 13.40
C PHE A 205 22.84 -9.84 12.17
N ASN A 206 21.98 -8.84 12.36
CA ASN A 206 21.30 -8.09 11.28
C ASN A 206 22.29 -7.41 10.33
N SER A 207 23.30 -6.75 10.87
CA SER A 207 24.34 -6.09 10.08
C SER A 207 25.15 -7.12 9.29
N ARG A 208 25.42 -8.32 9.85
CA ARG A 208 26.09 -9.42 9.15
C ARG A 208 25.27 -9.96 7.98
N ILE A 209 23.97 -10.21 8.18
CA ILE A 209 23.05 -10.64 7.09
C ILE A 209 22.98 -9.56 6.01
N ALA A 210 22.70 -8.32 6.41
CA ALA A 210 22.60 -7.19 5.49
C ALA A 210 23.89 -7.05 4.68
N LYS A 211 25.06 -7.07 5.33
CA LYS A 211 26.36 -7.03 4.67
C LYS A 211 26.52 -8.15 3.63
N LYS A 212 26.13 -9.38 3.95
CA LYS A 212 26.20 -10.50 3.00
C LYS A 212 25.26 -10.32 1.82
N ILE A 213 24.05 -9.82 2.05
CA ILE A 213 23.12 -9.44 0.97
C ILE A 213 23.74 -8.35 0.11
N LEU A 214 24.34 -7.31 0.72
CA LEU A 214 25.03 -6.22 0.01
C LEU A 214 26.20 -6.76 -0.83
N GLU A 215 27.00 -7.68 -0.30
CA GLU A 215 28.07 -8.37 -1.05
C GLU A 215 27.50 -9.14 -2.25
N LEU A 216 26.40 -9.89 -2.06
CA LEU A 216 25.75 -10.68 -3.11
C LEU A 216 25.22 -9.83 -4.27
N ILE A 217 24.72 -8.62 -3.99
CA ILE A 217 24.16 -7.71 -5.00
C ILE A 217 25.19 -6.73 -5.58
N GLY A 218 26.47 -6.87 -5.20
CA GLY A 218 27.58 -6.07 -5.73
C GLY A 218 27.81 -4.72 -5.03
N TRP A 219 27.27 -4.54 -3.81
CA TRP A 219 27.40 -3.34 -2.95
C TRP A 219 28.42 -3.57 -1.82
N ALA A 220 29.48 -4.34 -2.07
CA ALA A 220 30.43 -4.78 -1.03
C ALA A 220 31.26 -3.66 -0.37
N ASN A 221 31.45 -2.51 -1.05
CA ASN A 221 32.38 -1.45 -0.63
C ASN A 221 31.68 -0.28 0.08
N PHE A 222 30.59 -0.54 0.81
CA PHE A 222 29.89 0.51 1.55
C PHE A 222 30.58 0.81 2.89
N ASN A 223 30.52 2.06 3.32
CA ASN A 223 30.97 2.46 4.65
C ASN A 223 30.00 1.86 5.69
N GLU A 224 30.54 1.37 6.80
CA GLU A 224 29.75 0.75 7.88
C GLU A 224 29.58 1.71 9.07
N ASN A 225 28.47 1.61 9.80
CA ASN A 225 28.17 2.32 11.05
C ASN A 225 28.32 3.84 10.97
N VAL A 226 27.67 4.47 9.99
CA VAL A 226 27.68 5.94 9.86
C VAL A 226 26.72 6.53 10.88
N SER A 227 27.24 7.32 11.81
CA SER A 227 26.46 7.96 12.88
C SER A 227 26.73 9.47 12.96
N VAL A 228 25.74 10.18 13.49
CA VAL A 228 25.74 11.61 13.79
C VAL A 228 25.36 11.77 15.25
N GLU A 229 26.16 12.54 15.97
CA GLU A 229 25.94 12.87 17.38
C GLU A 229 25.17 14.19 17.46
N LEU A 230 24.06 14.20 18.21
CA LEU A 230 23.29 15.41 18.47
C LEU A 230 23.03 15.55 19.97
N TYR A 231 23.28 16.74 20.51
CA TYR A 231 22.96 17.04 21.90
C TYR A 231 21.47 17.34 22.04
N ASN A 232 20.77 16.54 22.86
CA ASN A 232 19.36 16.75 23.14
C ASN A 232 19.19 17.66 24.35
N GLU A 233 18.93 18.95 24.10
CA GLU A 233 18.74 19.97 25.15
C GLU A 233 17.62 19.64 26.15
N ARG A 234 16.62 18.83 25.77
CA ARG A 234 15.50 18.47 26.66
C ARG A 234 15.83 17.35 27.63
N LYS A 235 16.77 16.48 27.26
CA LYS A 235 17.21 15.34 28.07
C LYS A 235 18.58 15.55 28.71
N GLU A 236 19.30 16.60 28.31
CA GLU A 236 20.69 16.86 28.71
C GLU A 236 21.64 15.69 28.37
N GLU A 237 21.34 14.95 27.30
CA GLU A 237 22.08 13.76 26.87
C GLU A 237 22.48 13.85 25.39
N ILE A 238 23.57 13.18 25.04
CA ILE A 238 24.00 13.02 23.63
C ILE A 238 23.24 11.84 23.04
N GLU A 239 22.47 12.10 21.98
CA GLU A 239 21.77 11.08 21.22
C GLU A 239 22.55 10.75 19.94
N TYR A 240 22.64 9.46 19.62
CA TYR A 240 23.33 8.95 18.44
C TYR A 240 22.30 8.51 17.40
N PHE A 241 22.37 9.08 16.21
CA PHE A 241 21.53 8.71 15.08
C PHE A 241 22.40 8.13 13.98
N GLY A 242 22.08 6.93 13.49
CA GLY A 242 22.93 6.27 12.53
C GLY A 242 22.20 5.42 11.51
N VAL A 243 22.94 5.10 10.45
CA VAL A 243 22.60 4.10 9.43
C VAL A 243 23.71 3.06 9.39
N ASP A 244 23.35 1.81 9.14
CA ASP A 244 24.29 0.68 9.18
C ASP A 244 25.28 0.73 8.01
N PHE A 245 24.81 1.11 6.81
CA PHE A 245 25.67 1.23 5.64
C PHE A 245 25.38 2.49 4.82
N PHE A 246 26.44 3.05 4.22
CA PHE A 246 26.36 4.18 3.31
C PHE A 246 27.31 4.00 2.12
N GLY A 247 26.81 4.18 0.90
CA GLY A 247 27.64 4.13 -0.29
C GLY A 247 27.00 4.79 -1.51
N ASP A 248 27.75 4.84 -2.61
CA ASP A 248 27.31 5.44 -3.86
C ASP A 248 27.85 4.68 -5.08
N PHE A 249 27.18 4.84 -6.22
CA PHE A 249 27.70 4.46 -7.53
C PHE A 249 26.95 5.16 -8.66
N GLU A 250 27.57 5.24 -9.84
CA GLU A 250 26.92 5.72 -11.06
C GLU A 250 25.69 4.85 -11.37
N SER A 251 24.54 5.48 -11.56
CA SER A 251 23.27 4.80 -11.81
C SER A 251 23.36 3.91 -13.04
N LYS A 252 22.75 2.72 -12.95
CA LYS A 252 22.75 1.74 -14.06
C LYS A 252 21.51 1.85 -14.94
N LEU A 253 20.52 2.61 -14.50
CA LEU A 253 19.26 2.80 -15.21
C LEU A 253 19.03 4.26 -15.65
N LYS A 254 19.89 5.19 -15.22
CA LYS A 254 19.83 6.62 -15.61
C LYS A 254 21.23 7.12 -16.01
N SER A 255 21.31 7.82 -17.13
CA SER A 255 22.52 8.53 -17.57
C SER A 255 22.81 9.73 -16.68
N ASP A 256 24.09 10.01 -16.44
CA ASP A 256 24.56 11.25 -15.77
C ASP A 256 23.93 11.48 -14.38
N VAL A 257 23.61 10.39 -13.68
CA VAL A 257 23.03 10.36 -12.33
C VAL A 257 23.83 9.39 -11.46
N ASP A 258 24.15 9.78 -10.23
CA ASP A 258 24.67 8.87 -9.20
C ASP A 258 23.55 8.40 -8.26
N ASP A 259 23.51 7.10 -7.97
CA ASP A 259 22.66 6.54 -6.93
C ASP A 259 23.43 6.59 -5.60
N VAL A 260 22.87 7.30 -4.62
CA VAL A 260 23.35 7.36 -3.23
C VAL A 260 22.48 6.46 -2.37
N ILE A 261 23.09 5.59 -1.57
CA ILE A 261 22.36 4.55 -0.84
C ILE A 261 22.65 4.64 0.66
N LEU A 262 21.56 4.74 1.44
CA LEU A 262 21.53 4.61 2.89
C LEU A 262 20.87 3.28 3.22
N VAL A 263 21.47 2.47 4.09
CA VAL A 263 20.92 1.17 4.49
C VAL A 263 20.82 1.09 6.00
N THR A 264 19.64 0.69 6.48
CA THR A 264 19.39 0.32 7.88
C THR A 264 18.86 -1.11 7.92
N SER A 265 19.25 -1.88 8.92
CA SER A 265 18.87 -3.26 9.11
C SER A 265 18.24 -3.48 10.49
N ILE A 266 17.02 -3.99 10.51
CA ILE A 266 16.30 -4.41 11.71
C ILE A 266 16.12 -5.92 11.64
N HIS A 267 16.29 -6.59 12.78
CA HIS A 267 16.05 -8.01 12.90
C HIS A 267 15.25 -8.32 14.16
N ASP A 268 14.09 -8.95 13.96
CA ASP A 268 13.22 -9.46 15.02
C ASP A 268 13.11 -10.98 14.94
N LEU A 269 12.62 -11.62 16.00
CA LEU A 269 12.29 -13.06 15.95
C LEU A 269 11.11 -13.31 15.01
N MET A 270 10.05 -12.53 15.24
CA MET A 270 8.81 -12.48 14.48
C MET A 270 8.52 -11.02 14.17
N TYR A 271 7.78 -10.77 13.10
CA TYR A 271 7.37 -9.41 12.78
C TYR A 271 6.51 -8.84 13.91
N PRO A 272 6.74 -7.58 14.32
CA PRO A 272 5.98 -7.00 15.39
C PRO A 272 4.52 -6.75 14.97
N ALA A 273 3.59 -6.88 15.92
CA ALA A 273 2.19 -6.54 15.70
C ALA A 273 1.98 -5.06 15.31
N SER A 274 2.92 -4.18 15.70
CA SER A 274 2.96 -2.79 15.26
C SER A 274 4.39 -2.39 14.88
N SER A 275 4.59 -1.89 13.66
CA SER A 275 5.87 -1.41 13.16
C SER A 275 6.07 0.10 13.27
N LYS A 276 5.16 0.80 13.96
CA LYS A 276 5.10 2.25 13.95
C LYS A 276 6.36 2.88 14.55
N LYS A 277 6.76 2.46 15.75
CA LYS A 277 7.84 3.10 16.51
C LYS A 277 9.18 2.97 15.78
N GLU A 278 9.46 1.77 15.29
CA GLU A 278 10.69 1.39 14.62
C GLU A 278 10.83 2.11 13.28
N ILE A 279 9.74 2.20 12.49
CA ILE A 279 9.75 2.98 11.23
C ILE A 279 9.96 4.46 11.51
N HIS A 280 9.33 5.02 12.55
CA HIS A 280 9.51 6.44 12.88
C HIS A 280 10.97 6.72 13.27
N ASN A 281 11.58 5.84 14.08
CA ASN A 281 12.97 5.96 14.48
C ASN A 281 13.92 5.83 13.27
N TYR A 282 13.67 4.87 12.38
CA TYR A 282 14.43 4.68 11.14
C TYR A 282 14.37 5.91 10.22
N LEU A 283 13.17 6.43 9.96
CA LEU A 283 12.97 7.60 9.11
C LEU A 283 13.66 8.83 9.70
N TYR A 284 13.51 9.05 11.00
CA TYR A 284 14.12 10.18 11.70
C TYR A 284 15.64 10.10 11.72
N SER A 285 16.21 8.94 12.04
CA SER A 285 17.67 8.73 12.06
C SER A 285 18.28 8.93 10.67
N SER A 286 17.62 8.40 9.64
CA SER A 286 18.07 8.56 8.25
C SER A 286 18.04 10.02 7.77
N GLU A 287 17.03 10.78 8.18
CA GLU A 287 16.89 12.20 7.83
C GLU A 287 18.02 13.04 8.44
N ILE A 288 18.39 12.75 9.68
CA ILE A 288 19.52 13.40 10.36
C ILE A 288 20.84 13.09 9.64
N VAL A 289 21.09 11.81 9.35
CA VAL A 289 22.30 11.40 8.62
C VAL A 289 22.36 12.05 7.25
N PHE A 290 21.26 12.07 6.51
CA PHE A 290 21.21 12.73 5.21
C PHE A 290 21.48 14.23 5.28
N SER A 291 20.88 14.92 6.25
CA SER A 291 21.11 16.34 6.49
C SER A 291 22.58 16.64 6.79
N ASP A 292 23.25 15.80 7.59
CA ASP A 292 24.68 15.90 7.86
C ASP A 292 25.53 15.67 6.59
N LEU A 293 25.17 14.68 5.76
CA LEU A 293 25.84 14.41 4.49
C LEU A 293 25.71 15.56 3.49
N LEU A 294 24.56 16.24 3.44
CA LEU A 294 24.35 17.46 2.66
C LEU A 294 25.23 18.61 3.18
N GLN A 295 25.26 18.83 4.50
CA GLN A 295 26.09 19.88 5.12
C GLN A 295 27.59 19.66 4.86
N LYS A 296 28.04 18.40 4.91
CA LYS A 296 29.43 18.00 4.60
C LYS A 296 29.74 17.98 3.10
N GLN A 297 28.79 18.36 2.23
CA GLN A 297 28.90 18.31 0.77
C GLN A 297 29.34 16.94 0.24
N LYS A 298 28.93 15.87 0.92
CA LYS A 298 29.08 14.49 0.44
C LYS A 298 27.96 14.11 -0.52
N ILE A 299 26.86 14.88 -0.54
CA ILE A 299 25.75 14.80 -1.49
C ILE A 299 25.49 16.23 -2.03
N PRO A 300 25.28 16.42 -3.35
CA PRO A 300 25.35 15.43 -4.42
C PRO A 300 26.78 14.91 -4.63
N ILE A 301 26.89 13.70 -5.17
CA ILE A 301 28.18 13.09 -5.48
C ILE A 301 28.78 13.84 -6.68
N LYS A 302 30.01 14.33 -6.56
CA LYS A 302 30.68 15.14 -7.59
C LYS A 302 31.03 14.39 -8.89
N ARG A 303 30.66 13.10 -9.01
CA ARG A 303 30.96 12.28 -10.20
C ARG A 303 30.06 12.69 -11.37
N ASN A 304 28.77 12.96 -11.12
CA ASN A 304 27.80 13.42 -12.11
C ASN A 304 27.05 14.68 -11.66
N GLU A 305 26.25 15.28 -12.56
CA GLU A 305 25.50 16.52 -12.29
C GLU A 305 24.38 16.32 -11.26
N ASN A 306 23.77 15.13 -11.25
CA ASN A 306 22.62 14.81 -10.41
C ASN A 306 22.88 13.58 -9.53
N SER A 307 22.23 13.53 -8.37
CA SER A 307 22.24 12.34 -7.50
C SER A 307 20.83 12.00 -7.04
N GLU A 308 20.50 10.72 -7.00
CA GLU A 308 19.26 10.20 -6.42
C GLU A 308 19.54 9.45 -5.13
N CYS A 309 18.82 9.77 -4.07
CA CYS A 309 19.00 9.13 -2.77
C CYS A 309 18.00 7.99 -2.56
N HIS A 310 18.51 6.79 -2.30
CA HIS A 310 17.75 5.58 -2.02
C HIS A 310 18.01 5.17 -0.57
N ASN A 311 16.95 5.12 0.23
CA ASN A 311 17.01 4.72 1.63
C ASN A 311 16.36 3.34 1.79
N VAL A 312 17.15 2.34 2.16
CA VAL A 312 16.76 0.93 2.22
C VAL A 312 16.67 0.49 3.68
N LEU A 313 15.51 -0.01 4.08
CA LEU A 313 15.29 -0.71 5.34
C LEU A 313 15.17 -2.21 5.07
N PHE A 314 16.18 -2.98 5.46
CA PHE A 314 16.05 -4.43 5.60
C PHE A 314 15.36 -4.71 6.93
N TRP A 315 14.16 -5.28 6.91
CA TRP A 315 13.48 -5.74 8.11
C TRP A 315 13.27 -7.23 8.00
N LEU A 316 14.13 -7.99 8.68
CA LEU A 316 14.21 -9.44 8.53
C LEU A 316 13.80 -10.15 9.81
N THR A 317 13.25 -11.35 9.69
CA THR A 317 12.86 -12.19 10.84
C THR A 317 13.39 -13.62 10.73
N THR A 318 13.59 -14.27 11.86
CA THR A 318 14.03 -15.68 11.93
C THR A 318 12.88 -16.69 12.02
N GLU A 319 11.63 -16.24 12.06
CA GLU A 319 10.48 -17.15 12.09
C GLU A 319 10.21 -17.76 10.71
N ASN A 320 10.26 -19.09 10.65
CA ASN A 320 10.16 -19.83 9.39
C ASN A 320 8.76 -19.72 8.78
N SER A 321 7.70 -19.56 9.59
CA SER A 321 6.35 -19.33 9.05
C SER A 321 6.21 -17.96 8.34
N GLU A 322 7.06 -16.99 8.67
CA GLU A 322 6.99 -15.62 8.15
C GLU A 322 7.89 -15.37 6.93
N VAL A 323 8.71 -16.35 6.54
CA VAL A 323 9.59 -16.31 5.37
C VAL A 323 8.88 -15.85 4.10
N ASN A 324 7.64 -16.31 3.89
CA ASN A 324 6.84 -15.98 2.72
C ASN A 324 5.74 -14.93 3.00
N GLN A 325 5.71 -14.35 4.20
CA GLN A 325 4.70 -13.36 4.58
C GLN A 325 4.96 -12.02 3.88
N ASP A 326 3.88 -11.35 3.45
CA ASP A 326 3.91 -9.98 2.94
C ASP A 326 3.81 -8.99 4.10
N PHE A 327 4.95 -8.72 4.75
CA PHE A 327 5.01 -7.77 5.86
C PHE A 327 4.85 -6.31 5.37
N ILE A 328 5.29 -6.04 4.14
CA ILE A 328 5.14 -4.74 3.49
C ILE A 328 3.68 -4.27 3.51
N HIS A 329 2.73 -5.15 3.21
CA HIS A 329 1.30 -4.81 3.24
C HIS A 329 0.83 -4.28 4.59
N HIS A 330 1.34 -4.82 5.69
CA HIS A 330 1.00 -4.44 7.05
C HIS A 330 1.73 -3.16 7.50
N ALA A 331 2.98 -2.98 7.08
CA ALA A 331 3.82 -1.86 7.49
C ALA A 331 3.56 -0.56 6.69
N LYS A 332 2.96 -0.64 5.51
CA LYS A 332 2.83 0.49 4.56
C LYS A 332 2.21 1.76 5.16
N ASP A 333 1.24 1.63 6.08
CA ASP A 333 0.50 2.77 6.64
C ASP A 333 1.35 3.59 7.63
N ASN A 334 2.50 3.06 8.06
CA ASN A 334 3.43 3.75 8.95
C ASN A 334 4.39 4.69 8.19
N TYR A 335 4.48 4.60 6.85
CA TYR A 335 5.25 5.53 6.00
C TYR A 335 4.43 6.79 5.67
N LYS A 336 4.17 7.60 6.70
CA LYS A 336 3.32 8.79 6.55
C LYS A 336 4.03 9.91 5.79
N LYS A 337 3.28 10.63 4.95
CA LYS A 337 3.79 11.68 4.05
C LYS A 337 4.58 12.78 4.77
N ASP A 338 4.18 13.14 5.99
CA ASP A 338 4.81 14.18 6.81
C ASP A 338 6.22 13.79 7.29
N MET A 339 6.53 12.49 7.35
CA MET A 339 7.82 11.98 7.84
C MET A 339 8.81 11.63 6.74
N LEU A 340 8.36 11.63 5.47
CA LEU A 340 9.23 11.34 4.34
C LEU A 340 9.96 12.61 3.87
N ASN A 341 11.11 12.42 3.26
CA ASN A 341 11.84 13.45 2.53
C ASN A 341 11.41 13.45 1.05
N GLU A 342 11.41 14.63 0.40
CA GLU A 342 11.08 14.76 -1.04
C GLU A 342 12.23 14.36 -1.97
N GLU A 343 13.45 14.31 -1.45
CA GLU A 343 14.69 13.99 -2.17
C GLU A 343 15.08 12.51 -2.06
N MET A 344 14.36 11.72 -1.26
CA MET A 344 14.62 10.29 -1.05
C MET A 344 13.54 9.38 -1.61
N TYR A 345 13.98 8.20 -2.06
CA TYR A 345 13.15 7.03 -2.32
C TYR A 345 13.35 6.02 -1.19
N TYR A 346 12.28 5.59 -0.52
CA TYR A 346 12.37 4.64 0.59
C TYR A 346 11.98 3.23 0.14
N TYR A 347 12.75 2.23 0.54
CA TYR A 347 12.53 0.82 0.22
C TYR A 347 12.43 0.01 1.52
N LEU A 348 11.31 -0.70 1.72
CA LEU A 348 11.17 -1.71 2.77
C LEU A 348 11.39 -3.08 2.15
N VAL A 349 12.42 -3.80 2.59
CA VAL A 349 12.76 -5.15 2.15
C VAL A 349 12.42 -6.12 3.28
N ASP A 350 11.38 -6.92 3.09
CA ASP A 350 10.99 -8.00 4.01
C ASP A 350 11.67 -9.34 3.63
N ASN A 351 11.43 -10.37 4.44
CA ASN A 351 11.92 -11.73 4.21
C ASN A 351 11.62 -12.24 2.79
N ASN A 352 10.38 -12.06 2.33
CA ASN A 352 9.92 -12.56 1.04
C ASN A 352 10.71 -11.90 -0.12
N LYS A 353 10.92 -10.57 -0.07
CA LYS A 353 11.73 -9.85 -1.06
C LYS A 353 13.21 -10.24 -0.99
N ALA A 354 13.78 -10.30 0.21
CA ALA A 354 15.18 -10.68 0.40
C ALA A 354 15.45 -12.11 -0.11
N ILE A 355 14.59 -13.08 0.24
CA ILE A 355 14.75 -14.49 -0.16
C ILE A 355 14.61 -14.65 -1.67
N PHE A 356 13.68 -13.92 -2.32
CA PHE A 356 13.62 -13.91 -3.77
C PHE A 356 14.94 -13.44 -4.39
N LEU A 357 15.49 -12.31 -3.94
CA LEU A 357 16.78 -11.82 -4.45
C LEU A 357 17.92 -12.83 -4.23
N ILE A 358 18.05 -13.37 -3.02
CA ILE A 358 19.13 -14.31 -2.69
C ILE A 358 18.98 -15.59 -3.52
N SER A 359 17.78 -16.18 -3.56
CA SER A 359 17.51 -17.44 -4.28
C SER A 359 17.84 -17.31 -5.76
N THR A 360 17.41 -16.23 -6.40
CA THR A 360 17.67 -16.01 -7.82
C THR A 360 19.15 -15.83 -8.15
N ILE A 361 19.89 -15.07 -7.33
CA ILE A 361 21.34 -14.89 -7.50
C ILE A 361 22.09 -16.20 -7.26
N VAL A 362 21.71 -16.98 -6.24
CA VAL A 362 22.33 -18.27 -5.93
C VAL A 362 22.05 -19.30 -7.04
N THR A 363 20.81 -19.42 -7.51
CA THR A 363 20.47 -20.28 -8.64
C THR A 363 21.29 -19.88 -9.88
N ALA A 364 21.46 -18.58 -10.14
CA ALA A 364 22.28 -18.10 -11.25
C ALA A 364 23.79 -18.31 -11.06
N LYS A 365 24.29 -18.34 -9.81
CA LYS A 365 25.67 -18.73 -9.50
C LYS A 365 25.89 -20.21 -9.79
N ASN A 366 25.01 -21.08 -9.30
CA ASN A 366 25.11 -22.53 -9.49
C ASN A 366 24.92 -22.93 -10.97
N TYR A 367 24.21 -22.12 -11.75
CA TYR A 367 24.12 -22.28 -13.18
C TYR A 367 25.37 -21.73 -13.89
N ARG A 368 26.22 -22.61 -14.45
CA ARG A 368 27.52 -22.26 -15.06
C ARG A 368 28.41 -21.53 -14.04
N ASP A 369 28.81 -22.24 -13.01
CA ASP A 369 29.54 -21.77 -11.82
C ASP A 369 30.87 -21.06 -12.12
N ASP A 370 31.50 -21.39 -13.24
CA ASP A 370 32.70 -20.74 -13.78
C ASP A 370 32.51 -19.27 -14.18
N LEU A 371 31.26 -18.83 -14.38
CA LEU A 371 30.95 -17.51 -14.93
C LEU A 371 30.40 -16.53 -13.88
N THR A 372 30.71 -15.26 -14.08
CA THR A 372 30.19 -14.17 -13.22
C THR A 372 28.71 -13.91 -13.46
N VAL A 373 27.98 -13.60 -12.39
CA VAL A 373 26.58 -13.17 -12.46
C VAL A 373 26.55 -11.69 -12.85
N LYS A 374 25.90 -11.38 -13.98
CA LYS A 374 25.67 -10.00 -14.43
C LYS A 374 24.19 -9.72 -14.50
N PHE A 375 23.74 -8.61 -13.94
CA PHE A 375 22.38 -8.09 -14.09
C PHE A 375 22.25 -7.37 -15.42
N LEU A 376 21.12 -7.57 -16.09
CA LEU A 376 20.79 -6.84 -17.31
C LEU A 376 20.24 -5.45 -16.95
N TYR A 377 20.75 -4.42 -17.61
CA TYR A 377 20.23 -3.05 -17.49
C TYR A 377 19.43 -2.72 -18.75
N PRO A 378 18.08 -2.71 -18.68
CA PRO A 378 17.25 -2.44 -19.84
C PRO A 378 17.52 -1.05 -20.41
N ILE A 379 17.51 -0.97 -21.74
CA ILE A 379 17.67 0.29 -22.45
C ILE A 379 16.32 1.03 -22.42
N THR A 380 16.34 2.28 -21.96
CA THR A 380 15.19 3.19 -21.88
C THR A 380 15.63 4.60 -22.27
N GLU A 381 14.72 5.53 -22.51
CA GLU A 381 15.05 6.95 -22.72
C GLU A 381 15.95 7.52 -21.60
N ALA A 382 15.89 6.97 -20.39
CA ALA A 382 16.66 7.46 -19.25
C ALA A 382 18.16 7.11 -19.32
N ASN A 383 18.56 6.09 -20.09
CA ASN A 383 19.96 5.61 -20.17
C ASN A 383 20.46 5.41 -21.62
N GLN A 384 19.79 6.00 -22.60
CA GLN A 384 20.19 5.98 -24.02
C GLN A 384 21.25 7.04 -24.34
N ASN A 385 22.49 6.84 -23.87
CA ASN A 385 23.65 7.60 -24.34
C ASN A 385 24.48 6.75 -25.32
N PRO A 386 25.15 7.32 -26.34
CA PRO A 386 25.89 6.57 -27.38
C PRO A 386 26.97 5.58 -26.88
N GLY A 387 27.40 5.68 -25.61
CA GLY A 387 28.31 4.73 -24.94
C GLY A 387 27.68 3.85 -23.86
N GLN A 388 26.34 3.79 -23.77
CA GLN A 388 25.60 3.07 -22.71
C GLN A 388 24.58 2.04 -23.21
N ILE A 389 24.52 1.80 -24.52
CA ILE A 389 23.59 0.85 -25.14
C ILE A 389 23.97 -0.59 -24.71
N GLY A 390 22.99 -1.38 -24.24
CA GLY A 390 23.16 -2.82 -23.99
C GLY A 390 23.98 -3.20 -22.75
N LYS A 391 24.14 -2.29 -21.78
CA LYS A 391 24.96 -2.53 -20.59
C LYS A 391 24.39 -3.64 -19.69
N ARG A 392 25.31 -4.43 -19.15
CA ARG A 392 25.12 -5.46 -18.14
C ARG A 392 26.29 -5.41 -17.17
N GLY A 393 26.07 -5.74 -15.91
CA GLY A 393 27.14 -5.64 -14.92
C GLY A 393 26.85 -6.33 -13.61
N THR A 394 27.82 -6.33 -12.71
CA THR A 394 27.77 -7.10 -11.46
C THR A 394 27.07 -6.37 -10.31
N LYS A 395 26.61 -5.13 -10.52
CA LYS A 395 25.95 -4.32 -9.50
C LYS A 395 24.44 -4.29 -9.72
N LEU A 396 23.67 -4.66 -8.71
CA LEU A 396 22.23 -4.51 -8.76
C LEU A 396 21.85 -3.02 -8.74
N PRO A 397 21.00 -2.54 -9.66
CA PRO A 397 20.43 -1.19 -9.56
C PRO A 397 19.61 -1.02 -8.28
N ALA A 398 19.65 0.14 -7.63
CA ALA A 398 18.91 0.38 -6.38
C ALA A 398 17.39 0.12 -6.54
N GLN A 399 16.85 0.45 -7.71
CA GLN A 399 15.44 0.27 -8.05
C GLN A 399 15.02 -1.20 -8.13
N TYR A 400 15.97 -2.14 -8.27
CA TYR A 400 15.70 -3.58 -8.38
C TYR A 400 15.74 -4.31 -7.04
N ILE A 401 16.03 -3.63 -5.92
CA ILE A 401 16.08 -4.26 -4.58
C ILE A 401 14.74 -4.88 -4.16
N ASN A 402 13.61 -4.33 -4.63
CA ASN A 402 12.27 -4.90 -4.44
C ASN A 402 11.67 -5.45 -5.74
N SER A 403 12.52 -5.89 -6.66
CA SER A 403 12.06 -6.49 -7.91
C SER A 403 11.30 -7.80 -7.66
N SER A 404 10.30 -8.06 -8.51
CA SER A 404 9.59 -9.34 -8.59
C SER A 404 9.92 -10.10 -9.88
N ILE A 405 10.69 -9.45 -10.75
CA ILE A 405 11.37 -10.06 -11.89
C ILE A 405 12.82 -9.61 -11.87
N LEU A 406 13.74 -10.56 -11.97
CA LEU A 406 15.16 -10.27 -12.02
C LEU A 406 15.81 -10.89 -13.27
N PRO A 407 16.23 -10.06 -14.25
CA PRO A 407 16.96 -10.53 -15.43
C PRO A 407 18.46 -10.62 -15.16
N ILE A 408 19.03 -11.81 -15.36
CA ILE A 408 20.44 -12.14 -15.17
C ILE A 408 21.03 -12.69 -16.47
N ILE A 409 22.29 -12.38 -16.73
CA ILE A 409 23.06 -12.83 -17.89
C ILE A 409 24.28 -13.61 -17.40
N LYS A 410 24.51 -14.76 -18.05
CA LYS A 410 25.71 -15.59 -17.91
C LYS A 410 26.33 -15.74 -19.30
N GLU A 411 27.44 -15.06 -19.54
CA GLU A 411 28.07 -15.00 -20.87
C GLU A 411 29.51 -15.54 -20.81
N SER A 412 29.87 -16.33 -21.83
CA SER A 412 31.24 -16.68 -22.18
C SER A 412 31.50 -16.34 -23.64
N SER A 413 32.73 -16.51 -24.12
CA SER A 413 33.11 -16.33 -25.53
C SER A 413 32.23 -17.11 -26.52
N ASN A 414 31.65 -18.23 -26.10
CA ASN A 414 30.89 -19.14 -26.96
C ASN A 414 29.37 -19.10 -26.74
N LYS A 415 28.88 -18.66 -25.57
CA LYS A 415 27.47 -18.83 -25.19
C LYS A 415 26.98 -17.75 -24.22
N ILE A 416 25.90 -17.08 -24.60
CA ILE A 416 25.13 -16.12 -23.81
C ILE A 416 23.84 -16.78 -23.33
N SER A 417 23.74 -17.00 -22.02
CA SER A 417 22.55 -17.51 -21.35
C SER A 417 21.81 -16.36 -20.67
N ILE A 418 20.53 -16.21 -20.96
CA ILE A 418 19.66 -15.21 -20.32
C ILE A 418 18.74 -15.94 -19.34
N LEU A 419 18.80 -15.54 -18.08
CA LEU A 419 18.01 -16.11 -16.99
C LEU A 419 17.01 -15.05 -16.53
N ILE A 420 15.71 -15.33 -16.65
CA ILE A 420 14.65 -14.45 -16.16
C ILE A 420 13.96 -15.15 -15.00
N PHE A 421 14.14 -14.62 -13.80
CA PHE A 421 13.48 -15.13 -12.60
C PHE A 421 12.22 -14.35 -12.30
N CYS A 422 11.14 -15.05 -11.97
CA CYS A 422 9.86 -14.46 -11.59
C CYS A 422 9.46 -14.90 -10.18
N SER A 423 8.98 -13.97 -9.35
CA SER A 423 8.46 -14.28 -8.02
C SER A 423 7.04 -14.85 -8.04
N ASP A 424 6.31 -14.63 -9.13
CA ASP A 424 4.92 -15.08 -9.28
C ASP A 424 4.85 -16.58 -9.56
N GLN A 425 3.71 -17.18 -9.24
CA GLN A 425 3.40 -18.57 -9.57
C GLN A 425 3.27 -18.79 -11.09
N PHE A 426 3.58 -20.02 -11.52
CA PHE A 426 3.46 -20.43 -12.90
C PHE A 426 1.99 -20.38 -13.36
N SER A 427 1.77 -19.82 -14.54
CA SER A 427 0.52 -19.89 -15.27
C SER A 427 0.78 -19.63 -16.75
N GLU A 428 -0.11 -20.10 -17.62
CA GLU A 428 -0.05 -19.84 -19.06
C GLU A 428 0.14 -18.34 -19.37
N ASN A 429 -0.67 -17.49 -18.74
CA ASN A 429 -0.61 -16.03 -18.94
C ASN A 429 0.72 -15.43 -18.46
N SER A 430 1.24 -15.91 -17.32
CA SER A 430 2.51 -15.42 -16.76
C SER A 430 3.70 -15.84 -17.63
N LEU A 431 3.72 -17.08 -18.12
CA LEU A 431 4.74 -17.56 -19.05
C LEU A 431 4.73 -16.74 -20.35
N LYS A 432 3.55 -16.54 -20.95
CA LYS A 432 3.41 -15.75 -22.18
C LYS A 432 3.98 -14.33 -22.03
N LYS A 433 3.67 -13.66 -20.92
CA LYS A 433 4.18 -12.31 -20.60
C LYS A 433 5.69 -12.29 -20.37
N LEU A 434 6.26 -13.31 -19.71
CA LEU A 434 7.70 -13.41 -19.51
C LEU A 434 8.47 -13.68 -20.80
N ILE A 435 7.95 -14.56 -21.67
CA ILE A 435 8.54 -14.79 -23.01
C ILE A 435 8.61 -13.47 -23.77
N TRP A 436 7.52 -12.70 -23.77
CA TRP A 436 7.50 -11.38 -24.40
C TRP A 436 8.53 -10.41 -23.80
N LEU A 437 8.59 -10.31 -22.47
CA LEU A 437 9.58 -9.47 -21.78
C LEU A 437 11.00 -9.86 -22.20
N THR A 438 11.30 -11.15 -22.23
CA THR A 438 12.61 -11.71 -22.57
C THR A 438 13.05 -11.30 -23.97
N ILE A 439 12.17 -11.46 -24.96
CA ILE A 439 12.43 -11.06 -26.36
C ILE A 439 12.71 -9.56 -26.43
N ARG A 440 11.93 -8.75 -25.70
CA ARG A 440 12.09 -7.29 -25.72
C ARG A 440 13.33 -6.78 -24.99
N LEU A 441 13.74 -7.45 -23.91
CA LEU A 441 14.94 -7.08 -23.15
C LEU A 441 16.23 -7.42 -23.90
N THR A 442 16.20 -8.50 -24.67
CA THR A 442 17.41 -9.09 -25.28
C THR A 442 17.50 -8.87 -26.79
N SER A 443 16.42 -8.44 -27.43
CA SER A 443 16.31 -8.33 -28.89
C SER A 443 16.68 -9.62 -29.64
N GLY A 444 16.55 -10.79 -29.02
CA GLY A 444 16.87 -12.09 -29.62
C GLY A 444 18.35 -12.51 -29.52
N LEU A 445 19.20 -11.75 -28.84
CA LEU A 445 20.66 -11.97 -28.75
C LEU A 445 21.08 -13.18 -27.91
N GLY A 446 20.19 -13.76 -27.11
CA GLY A 446 20.50 -14.94 -26.29
C GLY A 446 20.67 -16.22 -27.13
N ASN A 447 21.64 -17.05 -26.75
CA ASN A 447 21.76 -18.43 -27.25
C ASN A 447 20.73 -19.35 -26.57
N GLU A 448 20.37 -19.07 -25.33
CA GLU A 448 19.29 -19.76 -24.60
C GLU A 448 18.59 -18.79 -23.64
N TYR A 449 17.32 -19.06 -23.37
CA TYR A 449 16.46 -18.31 -22.47
C TYR A 449 15.90 -19.24 -21.40
N LEU A 450 16.27 -19.02 -20.14
CA LEU A 450 15.82 -19.82 -19.00
C LEU A 450 14.82 -19.00 -18.18
N LEU A 451 13.55 -19.41 -18.20
CA LEU A 451 12.47 -18.75 -17.47
C LEU A 451 12.19 -19.52 -16.19
N TRP A 452 12.46 -18.90 -15.05
CA TRP A 452 12.44 -19.55 -13.74
C TRP A 452 11.22 -19.11 -12.92
N PHE A 453 10.43 -20.09 -12.46
CA PHE A 453 9.27 -19.92 -11.58
C PHE A 453 9.46 -20.71 -10.28
N PRO A 454 8.85 -20.29 -9.15
CA PRO A 454 9.03 -20.95 -7.86
C PRO A 454 8.32 -22.31 -7.75
N ASP A 455 7.22 -22.51 -8.49
CA ASP A 455 6.30 -23.64 -8.36
C ASP A 455 6.16 -24.47 -9.65
N TYR A 456 6.99 -24.19 -10.67
CA TYR A 456 6.96 -24.95 -11.91
C TYR A 456 7.30 -26.43 -11.67
N ASN A 457 6.63 -27.32 -12.40
CA ASN A 457 6.73 -28.76 -12.22
C ASN A 457 6.58 -29.41 -13.59
N ASP A 458 7.62 -30.10 -14.06
CA ASP A 458 7.62 -30.69 -15.40
C ASP A 458 6.51 -31.74 -15.60
N ASN A 459 6.10 -32.44 -14.54
CA ASN A 459 5.04 -33.46 -14.65
C ASN A 459 3.66 -32.84 -14.92
N GLU A 460 3.43 -31.62 -14.46
CA GLU A 460 2.13 -30.94 -14.51
C GLU A 460 2.08 -29.87 -15.61
N HIS A 461 3.19 -29.13 -15.76
CA HIS A 461 3.20 -27.85 -16.48
C HIS A 461 3.90 -27.91 -17.85
N LYS A 462 4.66 -28.97 -18.15
CA LYS A 462 5.48 -29.05 -19.37
C LYS A 462 4.67 -28.96 -20.66
N ASN A 463 3.53 -29.65 -20.73
CA ASN A 463 2.66 -29.61 -21.91
C ASN A 463 2.09 -28.21 -22.15
N ILE A 464 1.62 -27.56 -21.08
CA ILE A 464 1.12 -26.18 -21.11
C ILE A 464 2.23 -25.22 -21.55
N ALA A 465 3.45 -25.38 -21.02
CA ALA A 465 4.60 -24.57 -21.40
C ALA A 465 4.91 -24.71 -22.90
N PHE A 466 4.91 -25.93 -23.44
CA PHE A 466 5.12 -26.16 -24.88
C PHE A 466 4.00 -25.59 -25.75
N GLU A 467 2.75 -25.66 -25.31
CA GLU A 467 1.63 -25.02 -26.00
C GLU A 467 1.80 -23.50 -26.09
N VAL A 468 2.19 -22.86 -24.98
CA VAL A 468 2.45 -21.42 -24.95
C VAL A 468 3.64 -21.03 -25.82
N ILE A 469 4.75 -21.77 -25.77
CA ILE A 469 5.94 -21.47 -26.57
C ILE A 469 5.61 -21.59 -28.07
N ARG A 470 4.93 -22.67 -28.50
CA ARG A 470 4.48 -22.84 -29.90
C ARG A 470 3.53 -21.74 -30.36
N SER A 471 2.76 -21.14 -29.45
CA SER A 471 1.83 -20.05 -29.81
C SER A 471 2.51 -18.79 -30.36
N PHE A 472 3.83 -18.63 -30.16
CA PHE A 472 4.60 -17.53 -30.74
C PHE A 472 5.01 -17.76 -32.20
N ASN A 473 4.84 -18.97 -32.75
CA ASN A 473 5.17 -19.35 -34.14
C ASN A 473 6.59 -18.93 -34.57
N ASP A 474 7.59 -19.18 -33.72
CA ASP A 474 8.99 -18.86 -33.99
C ASP A 474 9.87 -20.07 -33.63
N GLU A 475 10.30 -20.80 -34.65
CA GLU A 475 11.11 -22.02 -34.52
C GLU A 475 12.42 -21.78 -33.75
N ILE A 476 13.00 -20.56 -33.83
CA ILE A 476 14.22 -20.22 -33.11
C ILE A 476 13.94 -20.03 -31.62
N LEU A 477 12.78 -19.48 -31.25
CA LEU A 477 12.38 -19.35 -29.85
C LEU A 477 12.01 -20.71 -29.23
N GLU A 478 11.40 -21.61 -30.00
CA GLU A 478 11.08 -22.97 -29.57
C GLU A 478 12.31 -23.76 -29.13
N GLU A 479 13.43 -23.63 -29.85
CA GLU A 479 14.68 -24.31 -29.51
C GLU A 479 15.43 -23.66 -28.33
N LYS A 480 15.24 -22.35 -28.12
CA LYS A 480 16.04 -21.58 -27.15
C LYS A 480 15.39 -21.43 -25.78
N ILE A 481 14.06 -21.50 -25.67
CA ILE A 481 13.34 -21.26 -24.41
C ILE A 481 13.23 -22.54 -23.58
N GLN A 482 13.60 -22.44 -22.30
CA GLN A 482 13.40 -23.48 -21.30
C GLN A 482 12.71 -22.88 -20.09
N VAL A 483 11.68 -23.57 -19.58
CA VAL A 483 11.03 -23.21 -18.31
C VAL A 483 11.57 -24.12 -17.22
N LYS A 484 11.97 -23.54 -16.08
CA LYS A 484 12.56 -24.27 -14.96
C LYS A 484 12.00 -23.81 -13.63
N ARG A 485 12.14 -24.68 -12.64
CA ARG A 485 11.84 -24.35 -11.24
C ARG A 485 13.10 -23.92 -10.52
N TYR A 486 13.06 -22.78 -9.83
CA TYR A 486 14.09 -22.46 -8.86
C TYR A 486 13.57 -22.78 -7.47
N ASP A 487 14.41 -23.36 -6.64
CA ASP A 487 14.07 -23.57 -5.24
C ASP A 487 14.31 -22.26 -4.50
N ARG A 488 13.28 -21.82 -3.76
CA ARG A 488 13.51 -20.82 -2.72
C ARG A 488 14.46 -21.46 -1.72
N ILE A 489 15.54 -20.75 -1.38
CA ILE A 489 16.57 -21.30 -0.51
C ILE A 489 15.95 -21.62 0.85
N ASP A 490 16.05 -22.90 1.24
CA ASP A 490 15.98 -23.37 2.61
C ASP A 490 17.42 -23.57 3.14
N ALA A 491 17.62 -23.48 4.46
CA ALA A 491 18.92 -23.29 5.13
C ALA A 491 20.10 -24.15 4.63
N GLU A 492 19.84 -25.39 4.16
CA GLU A 492 20.86 -26.34 3.71
C GLU A 492 21.63 -25.92 2.43
N ALA A 493 21.08 -25.04 1.58
CA ALA A 493 21.70 -24.71 0.28
C ALA A 493 22.77 -23.61 0.32
N LEU A 494 22.86 -22.84 1.42
CA LEU A 494 23.68 -21.62 1.44
C LEU A 494 25.14 -21.84 1.88
N ASP A 495 25.42 -22.87 2.68
CA ASP A 495 26.77 -23.18 3.20
C ASP A 495 27.77 -23.48 2.07
N ASN A 496 27.30 -24.03 0.96
CA ASN A 496 28.12 -24.33 -0.22
C ASN A 496 28.43 -23.10 -1.10
N VAL A 497 27.71 -21.99 -0.92
CA VAL A 497 27.82 -20.79 -1.78
C VAL A 497 28.73 -19.71 -1.17
N ILE A 498 28.86 -19.68 0.16
CA ILE A 498 29.61 -18.66 0.90
C ILE A 498 31.12 -18.99 0.98
N SER A 499 31.49 -20.23 0.68
CA SER A 499 32.88 -20.73 0.73
C SER A 499 33.76 -20.34 -0.47
N THR A 500 33.23 -19.64 -1.49
CA THR A 500 34.04 -19.10 -2.60
C THR A 500 34.42 -17.63 -2.38
N THR A 501 35.43 -17.43 -1.54
CA THR A 501 36.19 -16.17 -1.49
C THR A 501 36.94 -15.92 -2.80
N ASN A 502 36.81 -14.69 -3.30
CA ASN A 502 37.76 -13.96 -4.16
C ASN A 502 38.48 -14.78 -5.23
N VAL A 503 37.90 -14.84 -6.43
CA VAL A 503 38.70 -15.02 -7.64
C VAL A 503 38.54 -13.81 -8.53
N THR A 504 39.57 -12.98 -8.54
CA THR A 504 39.82 -11.95 -9.54
C THR A 504 39.99 -12.65 -10.89
N LEU A 505 38.95 -12.69 -11.71
CA LEU A 505 39.04 -13.18 -13.08
C LEU A 505 38.64 -12.09 -14.07
N LYS A 506 39.45 -11.98 -15.12
CA LYS A 506 39.45 -10.89 -16.10
C LYS A 506 38.10 -10.82 -16.82
N ASN A 507 37.54 -9.61 -16.85
CA ASN A 507 36.46 -9.25 -17.77
C ASN A 507 37.00 -9.30 -19.20
N GLU A 508 36.51 -10.23 -20.00
CA GLU A 508 36.64 -10.13 -21.46
C GLU A 508 35.33 -9.57 -22.01
N THR A 509 35.45 -8.43 -22.69
CA THR A 509 34.36 -7.73 -23.37
C THR A 509 34.15 -8.31 -24.75
N PHE A 510 32.90 -8.63 -25.06
CA PHE A 510 32.46 -9.06 -26.39
C PHE A 510 32.28 -7.83 -27.30
N ASP A 511 32.96 -7.82 -28.45
CA ASP A 511 32.81 -6.78 -29.48
C ASP A 511 31.53 -7.01 -30.30
N GLU A 512 30.60 -6.06 -30.22
CA GLU A 512 29.34 -6.04 -30.96
C GLU A 512 29.52 -5.41 -32.35
N ILE A 513 29.65 -6.20 -33.41
CA ILE A 513 29.28 -5.75 -34.76
C ILE A 513 28.60 -6.87 -35.57
N ASN A 514 27.49 -6.48 -36.20
CA ASN A 514 26.65 -7.16 -37.20
C ASN A 514 25.52 -8.06 -36.67
N SER A 515 24.31 -7.48 -36.62
CA SER A 515 23.19 -7.90 -37.49
C SER A 515 22.04 -6.90 -37.38
N GLN A 516 21.78 -6.16 -38.47
CA GLN A 516 20.60 -5.32 -38.62
C GLN A 516 19.47 -6.09 -39.33
N ASN A 517 18.32 -6.06 -38.67
CA ASN A 517 16.97 -5.80 -39.20
C ASN A 517 16.41 -6.69 -40.32
N ASN A 518 15.39 -7.46 -39.94
CA ASN A 518 14.08 -7.42 -40.59
C ASN A 518 13.01 -8.01 -39.66
N LEU A 519 11.95 -7.27 -39.37
CA LEU A 519 10.56 -7.67 -39.63
C LEU A 519 9.57 -6.64 -39.05
N LYS A 520 8.75 -6.12 -39.96
CA LYS A 520 7.59 -5.26 -39.70
C LYS A 520 6.36 -6.16 -39.48
N SER A 521 5.60 -5.91 -38.41
CA SER A 521 4.14 -6.11 -38.35
C SER A 521 3.63 -5.47 -37.05
N LYS A 522 3.18 -4.22 -37.04
CA LYS A 522 1.86 -3.66 -37.42
C LYS A 522 0.69 -4.11 -36.53
N HIS A 523 0.04 -3.07 -35.98
CA HIS A 523 -1.26 -2.96 -35.31
C HIS A 523 -1.30 -3.22 -33.81
N LEU A 524 -1.51 -2.14 -33.07
CA LEU A 524 -1.82 -2.20 -31.65
C LEU A 524 -3.29 -2.62 -31.48
N ASN A 525 -3.39 -3.85 -31.00
CA ASN A 525 -4.47 -4.81 -31.02
C ASN A 525 -4.01 -5.92 -30.04
N GLU A 526 -4.80 -6.37 -29.07
CA GLU A 526 -4.46 -7.46 -28.10
C GLU A 526 -3.17 -7.30 -27.26
N THR A 527 -2.40 -6.23 -27.46
CA THR A 527 -1.02 -6.12 -27.00
C THR A 527 -0.96 -5.90 -25.49
N PHE A 528 -1.86 -5.12 -24.89
CA PHE A 528 -1.79 -4.83 -23.44
C PHE A 528 -2.22 -6.00 -22.53
N VAL A 529 -3.00 -6.94 -23.04
CA VAL A 529 -3.39 -8.15 -22.28
C VAL A 529 -2.23 -9.15 -22.27
N ASN A 530 -1.48 -9.23 -23.37
CA ASN A 530 -0.47 -10.24 -23.60
C ASN A 530 0.99 -9.79 -23.32
N ILE A 531 1.24 -8.52 -23.02
CA ILE A 531 2.61 -7.99 -22.80
C ILE A 531 2.86 -7.55 -21.35
N LEU A 532 4.14 -7.49 -21.00
CA LEU A 532 4.64 -6.95 -19.73
C LEU A 532 5.38 -5.61 -20.00
N PRO A 533 4.71 -4.45 -19.92
CA PRO A 533 5.30 -3.18 -20.31
C PRO A 533 6.42 -2.78 -19.33
N TYR A 534 7.55 -2.34 -19.88
CA TYR A 534 8.68 -1.77 -19.12
C TYR A 534 9.18 -0.49 -19.80
N GLY A 535 9.94 0.34 -19.07
CA GLY A 535 10.60 1.50 -19.67
C GLY A 535 9.61 2.49 -20.27
N ASP A 536 9.91 2.95 -21.47
CA ASP A 536 9.09 3.96 -22.15
C ASP A 536 7.73 3.45 -22.58
N ILE A 537 7.57 2.13 -22.71
CA ILE A 537 6.30 1.49 -23.08
C ILE A 537 5.25 1.74 -22.01
N ILE A 538 5.62 1.86 -20.71
CA ILE A 538 4.64 2.08 -19.64
C ILE A 538 4.24 3.56 -19.49
N LYS A 539 5.10 4.51 -19.89
CA LYS A 539 4.87 5.96 -19.70
C LYS A 539 3.52 6.47 -20.23
N PRO A 540 3.01 6.07 -21.42
CA PRO A 540 1.72 6.53 -21.93
C PRO A 540 0.57 6.11 -21.04
N PHE A 541 0.62 4.89 -20.49
CA PHE A 541 -0.38 4.37 -19.56
C PHE A 541 -0.39 5.18 -18.26
N LEU A 542 0.79 5.47 -17.71
CA LEU A 542 0.95 6.26 -16.49
C LEU A 542 0.54 7.73 -16.66
N LYS A 543 0.58 8.26 -17.88
CA LYS A 543 0.18 9.63 -18.21
C LYS A 543 -1.32 9.81 -18.45
N THR A 544 -2.10 8.73 -18.53
CA THR A 544 -3.56 8.83 -18.70
C THR A 544 -4.24 9.49 -17.50
N ASP A 545 -5.36 10.18 -17.73
CA ASP A 545 -6.17 10.77 -16.65
C ASP A 545 -6.86 9.72 -15.77
N ALA A 546 -6.85 8.44 -16.17
CA ALA A 546 -7.39 7.35 -15.38
C ALA A 546 -6.55 7.07 -14.12
N ILE A 547 -5.26 7.40 -14.15
CA ILE A 547 -4.30 7.08 -13.10
C ILE A 547 -3.88 8.36 -12.38
N THR A 548 -4.18 8.46 -11.09
CA THR A 548 -3.78 9.59 -10.26
C THR A 548 -2.41 9.35 -9.63
N ALA A 549 -1.72 10.42 -9.23
CA ALA A 549 -0.46 10.31 -8.49
C ALA A 549 -0.60 9.46 -7.21
N ASN A 550 -1.77 9.49 -6.56
CA ASN A 550 -2.03 8.68 -5.38
C ASN A 550 -2.14 7.18 -5.71
N ASP A 551 -2.74 6.81 -6.84
CA ASP A 551 -2.81 5.41 -7.26
C ASP A 551 -1.41 4.86 -7.57
N MET A 552 -0.56 5.67 -8.21
CA MET A 552 0.85 5.32 -8.45
C MET A 552 1.60 5.08 -7.13
N LYS A 553 1.37 5.91 -6.11
CA LYS A 553 1.95 5.73 -4.77
C LYS A 553 1.44 4.48 -4.07
N ILE A 554 0.13 4.21 -4.13
CA ILE A 554 -0.44 2.99 -3.55
C ILE A 554 0.18 1.75 -4.20
N PHE A 555 0.36 1.80 -5.53
CA PHE A 555 0.98 0.72 -6.27
C PHE A 555 2.47 0.54 -5.91
N LEU A 556 3.24 1.64 -5.83
CA LEU A 556 4.63 1.61 -5.36
C LEU A 556 4.75 1.08 -3.92
N ALA A 557 3.83 1.47 -3.04
CA ALA A 557 3.80 1.01 -1.65
C ALA A 557 3.55 -0.50 -1.55
N LYS A 558 2.75 -1.10 -2.44
CA LYS A 558 2.62 -2.57 -2.54
C LYS A 558 3.95 -3.26 -2.89
N LYS A 559 4.83 -2.58 -3.64
CA LYS A 559 6.21 -3.06 -3.90
C LYS A 559 7.18 -2.73 -2.76
N GLY A 560 6.72 -2.11 -1.67
CA GLY A 560 7.58 -1.64 -0.59
C GLY A 560 8.38 -0.38 -0.94
N ILE A 561 7.93 0.40 -1.93
CA ILE A 561 8.57 1.65 -2.34
C ILE A 561 7.71 2.84 -1.90
N PHE A 562 8.27 3.75 -1.10
CA PHE A 562 7.56 4.89 -0.53
C PHE A 562 8.19 6.22 -0.94
N VAL A 563 7.35 7.20 -1.29
CA VAL A 563 7.77 8.52 -1.81
C VAL A 563 6.86 9.65 -1.34
N LYS A 564 7.45 10.77 -0.93
CA LYS A 564 6.71 11.98 -0.54
C LYS A 564 6.14 12.74 -1.73
N SER A 565 6.93 12.87 -2.81
CA SER A 565 6.56 13.65 -3.99
C SER A 565 5.26 13.14 -4.61
N ALA A 566 4.32 14.05 -4.90
CA ALA A 566 3.12 13.76 -5.68
C ALA A 566 3.26 14.20 -7.15
N ASP A 567 4.47 14.61 -7.55
CA ASP A 567 4.76 14.96 -8.94
C ASP A 567 4.66 13.72 -9.84
N ARG A 568 3.69 13.75 -10.76
CA ARG A 568 3.49 12.68 -11.74
C ARG A 568 4.71 12.48 -12.63
N GLY A 569 5.51 13.52 -12.90
CA GLY A 569 6.76 13.42 -13.66
C GLY A 569 7.76 12.50 -12.96
N LYS A 570 8.15 12.84 -11.73
CA LYS A 570 9.02 12.01 -10.88
C LYS A 570 8.50 10.59 -10.70
N LEU A 571 7.20 10.41 -10.41
CA LEU A 571 6.59 9.09 -10.23
C LEU A 571 6.63 8.25 -11.52
N THR A 572 6.35 8.87 -12.67
CA THR A 572 6.44 8.20 -13.97
C THR A 572 7.88 7.80 -14.29
N GLY A 573 8.84 8.67 -13.99
CA GLY A 573 10.27 8.39 -14.14
C GLY A 573 10.70 7.18 -13.32
N LEU A 574 10.36 7.15 -12.03
CA LEU A 574 10.64 6.01 -11.15
C LEU A 574 9.97 4.72 -11.64
N MET A 575 8.69 4.75 -11.97
CA MET A 575 7.98 3.55 -12.42
C MET A 575 8.51 3.03 -13.77
N SER A 576 9.02 3.90 -14.64
CA SER A 576 9.61 3.47 -15.91
C SER A 576 10.94 2.72 -15.74
N THR A 577 11.67 2.94 -14.64
CA THR A 577 12.91 2.21 -14.34
C THR A 577 12.67 0.90 -13.57
N LEU A 578 11.41 0.54 -13.27
CA LEU A 578 11.06 -0.71 -12.59
C LEU A 578 10.63 -1.79 -13.59
N LEU A 579 10.82 -3.05 -13.20
CA LEU A 579 10.23 -4.21 -13.86
C LEU A 579 9.07 -4.73 -13.02
N PHE A 580 7.91 -4.91 -13.66
CA PHE A 580 6.67 -5.36 -13.01
C PHE A 580 6.41 -6.82 -13.32
N SER A 581 6.01 -7.62 -12.33
CA SER A 581 5.58 -8.99 -12.57
C SER A 581 4.18 -9.09 -13.20
N PRO A 582 3.81 -10.22 -13.83
CA PRO A 582 2.46 -10.43 -14.34
C PRO A 582 1.36 -10.12 -13.33
N LYS A 583 1.51 -10.56 -12.08
CA LYS A 583 0.56 -10.32 -10.99
C LYS A 583 0.51 -8.84 -10.62
N GLU A 584 1.66 -8.18 -10.50
CA GLU A 584 1.73 -6.73 -10.22
C GLU A 584 1.01 -5.91 -11.29
N LEU A 585 1.14 -6.29 -12.57
CA LEU A 585 0.43 -5.61 -13.64
C LEU A 585 -1.09 -5.81 -13.57
N GLU A 586 -1.57 -7.00 -13.21
CA GLU A 586 -3.01 -7.23 -13.01
C GLU A 586 -3.54 -6.45 -11.81
N ASP A 587 -2.81 -6.45 -10.70
CA ASP A 587 -3.10 -5.59 -9.53
C ASP A 587 -3.20 -4.12 -9.92
N PHE A 588 -2.32 -3.65 -10.81
CA PHE A 588 -2.36 -2.28 -11.31
C PHE A 588 -3.61 -2.01 -12.16
N LYS A 589 -4.02 -2.95 -13.02
CA LYS A 589 -5.26 -2.83 -13.82
C LYS A 589 -6.51 -2.72 -12.95
N THR A 590 -6.61 -3.55 -11.90
CA THR A 590 -7.77 -3.51 -10.99
C THR A 590 -7.94 -2.14 -10.31
N LEU A 591 -6.84 -1.40 -10.04
CA LEU A 591 -6.92 -0.04 -9.49
C LEU A 591 -7.49 0.98 -10.49
N ILE A 592 -7.39 0.70 -11.79
CA ILE A 592 -7.90 1.54 -12.88
C ILE A 592 -9.38 1.23 -13.13
N ASP A 593 -9.76 -0.04 -13.16
CA ASP A 593 -11.13 -0.49 -13.50
C ASP A 593 -12.18 -0.09 -12.46
N VAL A 594 -11.79 0.14 -11.20
CA VAL A 594 -12.71 0.53 -10.10
C VAL A 594 -13.21 1.98 -10.23
N LYS A 595 -12.64 2.79 -11.13
CA LYS A 595 -13.01 4.20 -11.35
C LYS A 595 -13.99 4.37 -12.51
N ASP A 596 -15.16 3.74 -12.42
CA ASP A 596 -16.31 4.15 -13.24
C ASP A 596 -16.59 5.64 -13.00
N ARG A 597 -16.46 6.43 -14.08
CA ARG A 597 -16.73 7.88 -14.08
C ARG A 597 -18.22 8.13 -13.71
N PRO A 598 -18.55 9.29 -13.08
CA PRO A 598 -19.92 9.61 -12.73
C PRO A 598 -20.82 9.58 -13.98
N LEU A 599 -21.94 8.88 -13.86
CA LEU A 599 -22.89 8.65 -14.94
C LEU A 599 -23.89 9.79 -14.99
N ASN A 600 -24.09 10.40 -16.16
CA ASN A 600 -25.03 11.51 -16.32
C ASN A 600 -26.44 10.98 -16.61
N THR A 601 -27.46 11.39 -15.85
CA THR A 601 -28.84 10.92 -16.06
C THR A 601 -29.75 12.03 -16.62
N THR A 602 -30.55 11.71 -17.63
CA THR A 602 -31.64 12.58 -18.14
C THR A 602 -32.94 11.79 -18.25
N ASN A 603 -34.10 12.45 -18.12
CA ASN A 603 -35.39 11.75 -18.18
C ASN A 603 -36.20 12.29 -19.36
N GLU A 604 -36.76 11.39 -20.16
CA GLU A 604 -37.80 11.69 -21.15
C GLU A 604 -39.09 10.97 -20.77
N ILE A 605 -40.19 11.71 -20.79
CA ILE A 605 -41.49 11.19 -20.37
C ILE A 605 -42.43 11.27 -21.56
N PHE A 606 -43.03 10.12 -21.90
CA PHE A 606 -44.01 9.97 -22.97
C PHE A 606 -45.36 9.61 -22.35
N GLN A 607 -46.43 10.26 -22.82
CA GLN A 607 -47.78 9.88 -22.44
C GLN A 607 -48.20 8.62 -23.20
N ILE A 608 -48.67 7.60 -22.49
CA ILE A 608 -49.12 6.36 -23.11
C ILE A 608 -50.52 6.58 -23.71
N LYS A 609 -50.72 6.08 -24.94
CA LYS A 609 -52.00 6.15 -25.66
C LYS A 609 -52.85 4.89 -25.46
N GLN A 610 -52.22 3.73 -25.28
CA GLN A 610 -52.86 2.44 -25.07
C GLN A 610 -52.26 1.69 -23.88
N ASN A 611 -53.08 1.12 -23.00
CA ASN A 611 -52.62 0.46 -21.78
C ASN A 611 -52.11 -0.99 -22.01
N ASP A 612 -51.26 -1.20 -23.03
CA ASP A 612 -50.58 -2.47 -23.30
C ASP A 612 -49.37 -2.66 -22.36
N SER A 613 -49.03 -3.91 -22.01
CA SER A 613 -47.83 -4.24 -21.23
C SER A 613 -46.55 -4.06 -22.06
N LEU A 614 -45.47 -3.57 -21.45
CA LEU A 614 -44.18 -3.35 -22.12
C LEU A 614 -43.66 -4.60 -22.86
N ASP A 615 -43.81 -5.80 -22.29
CA ASP A 615 -43.37 -7.05 -22.91
C ASP A 615 -44.09 -7.36 -24.24
N ASN A 616 -45.40 -7.10 -24.32
CA ASN A 616 -46.16 -7.26 -25.56
C ASN A 616 -45.75 -6.23 -26.62
N VAL A 617 -45.37 -5.02 -26.22
CA VAL A 617 -44.93 -3.97 -27.15
C VAL A 617 -43.52 -4.28 -27.68
N PHE A 618 -42.58 -4.66 -26.81
CA PHE A 618 -41.21 -5.04 -27.19
C PHE A 618 -41.16 -6.30 -28.07
N LYS A 619 -42.18 -7.18 -28.00
CA LYS A 619 -42.34 -8.32 -28.93
C LYS A 619 -42.82 -7.90 -30.33
N ARG A 620 -43.52 -6.77 -30.46
CA ARG A 620 -44.09 -6.28 -31.72
C ARG A 620 -43.15 -5.34 -32.47
N ILE A 621 -42.33 -4.57 -31.76
CA ILE A 621 -41.38 -3.62 -32.36
C ILE A 621 -40.06 -4.31 -32.74
N ARG A 622 -39.42 -3.81 -33.81
CA ARG A 622 -38.11 -4.27 -34.26
C ARG A 622 -37.23 -3.05 -34.55
N PRO A 623 -36.68 -2.39 -33.51
CA PRO A 623 -35.88 -1.19 -33.72
C PRO A 623 -34.64 -1.49 -34.56
N ASN A 624 -34.40 -0.67 -35.58
CA ASN A 624 -33.20 -0.80 -36.42
C ASN A 624 -32.02 -0.05 -35.78
N PHE A 625 -30.89 -0.73 -35.61
CA PHE A 625 -29.66 -0.19 -35.03
C PHE A 625 -28.47 -0.15 -35.99
N ASP A 626 -28.63 -0.51 -37.26
CA ASP A 626 -27.50 -0.72 -38.19
C ASP A 626 -26.67 0.56 -38.45
N ASN A 627 -27.29 1.75 -38.34
CA ASN A 627 -26.65 3.04 -38.63
C ASN A 627 -26.36 3.89 -37.38
N VAL A 628 -26.45 3.33 -36.17
CA VAL A 628 -26.32 4.14 -34.94
C VAL A 628 -24.90 4.69 -34.73
N THR A 629 -23.88 4.06 -35.32
CA THR A 629 -22.47 4.48 -35.26
C THR A 629 -21.99 5.26 -36.49
N GLU A 630 -22.87 5.52 -37.47
CA GLU A 630 -22.49 6.16 -38.74
C GLU A 630 -21.87 7.56 -38.52
N ASN A 631 -20.73 7.86 -39.16
CA ASN A 631 -19.96 9.10 -38.98
C ASN A 631 -19.38 9.33 -37.56
N LEU A 632 -19.28 8.30 -36.72
CA LEU A 632 -18.60 8.34 -35.41
C LEU A 632 -17.39 7.41 -35.41
N ASN A 633 -16.35 7.76 -34.65
CA ASN A 633 -15.14 6.93 -34.52
C ASN A 633 -15.28 5.92 -33.36
N THR A 634 -16.49 5.39 -33.17
CA THR A 634 -16.86 4.54 -32.05
C THR A 634 -17.53 3.26 -32.55
N LYS A 635 -17.12 2.10 -32.04
CA LYS A 635 -17.66 0.78 -32.35
C LYS A 635 -18.48 0.23 -31.18
N LEU A 636 -19.55 -0.51 -31.48
CA LEU A 636 -20.31 -1.28 -30.50
C LEU A 636 -19.70 -2.68 -30.37
N LEU A 637 -19.47 -3.13 -29.15
CA LEU A 637 -18.87 -4.44 -28.86
C LEU A 637 -19.91 -5.53 -28.63
N ASP A 638 -21.09 -5.14 -28.16
CA ASP A 638 -22.20 -6.04 -27.85
C ASP A 638 -23.34 -5.87 -28.87
N VAL A 639 -24.15 -6.92 -29.06
CA VAL A 639 -25.31 -6.87 -29.95
C VAL A 639 -26.38 -5.98 -29.31
N PRO A 640 -26.83 -4.90 -29.99
CA PRO A 640 -27.77 -3.94 -29.42
C PRO A 640 -29.18 -4.53 -29.33
N VAL A 641 -29.59 -4.97 -28.13
CA VAL A 641 -30.93 -5.55 -27.90
C VAL A 641 -31.48 -5.10 -26.55
N PHE A 642 -32.76 -4.72 -26.51
CA PHE A 642 -33.50 -4.48 -25.27
C PHE A 642 -33.93 -5.82 -24.64
N LYS A 643 -33.59 -6.02 -23.37
CA LYS A 643 -33.93 -7.24 -22.60
C LYS A 643 -34.81 -6.88 -21.40
N PRO A 644 -35.72 -7.76 -20.96
CA PRO A 644 -36.47 -7.54 -19.73
C PRO A 644 -35.52 -7.51 -18.52
N SER A 645 -35.77 -6.61 -17.57
CA SER A 645 -34.99 -6.50 -16.34
C SER A 645 -35.20 -7.75 -15.47
N PRO A 646 -34.13 -8.40 -14.94
CA PRO A 646 -34.27 -9.57 -14.08
C PRO A 646 -34.91 -9.27 -12.72
N SER A 647 -35.03 -8.00 -12.34
CA SER A 647 -35.54 -7.56 -11.03
C SER A 647 -36.97 -7.03 -11.05
N ASN A 648 -37.46 -6.58 -12.21
CA ASN A 648 -38.78 -5.95 -12.35
C ASN A 648 -39.39 -6.30 -13.70
N SER A 649 -40.55 -6.96 -13.70
CA SER A 649 -41.25 -7.39 -14.92
C SER A 649 -41.80 -6.24 -15.77
N ASN A 650 -41.75 -5.01 -15.26
CA ASN A 650 -42.25 -3.81 -15.93
C ASN A 650 -41.12 -2.86 -16.41
N GLU A 651 -39.89 -3.38 -16.55
CA GLU A 651 -38.71 -2.65 -16.99
C GLU A 651 -37.98 -3.38 -18.14
N TYR A 652 -37.53 -2.61 -19.14
CA TYR A 652 -36.65 -3.08 -20.21
C TYR A 652 -35.33 -2.31 -20.21
N VAL A 653 -34.23 -3.04 -20.31
CA VAL A 653 -32.87 -2.50 -20.25
C VAL A 653 -32.12 -2.80 -21.55
N PHE A 654 -31.43 -1.79 -22.06
CA PHE A 654 -30.47 -1.90 -23.14
C PHE A 654 -29.10 -1.51 -22.59
N ASP A 655 -28.12 -2.40 -22.67
CA ASP A 655 -26.77 -2.19 -22.15
C ASP A 655 -25.76 -2.67 -23.19
N VAL A 656 -24.91 -1.74 -23.66
CA VAL A 656 -23.90 -2.01 -24.69
C VAL A 656 -22.62 -1.28 -24.36
N ARG A 657 -21.47 -1.96 -24.53
CA ARG A 657 -20.15 -1.35 -24.43
C ARG A 657 -19.68 -0.79 -25.76
N THR A 658 -18.97 0.34 -25.69
CA THR A 658 -18.42 1.05 -26.84
C THR A 658 -16.89 1.10 -26.80
N GLU A 659 -16.26 1.07 -27.97
CA GLU A 659 -14.81 1.23 -28.16
C GLU A 659 -14.54 2.42 -29.08
N ARG A 660 -13.70 3.37 -28.66
CA ARG A 660 -13.25 4.50 -29.48
C ARG A 660 -11.73 4.55 -29.59
N LYS A 661 -11.20 4.92 -30.76
CA LYS A 661 -9.75 5.15 -30.96
C LYS A 661 -9.40 6.64 -31.02
N ASP A 662 -8.60 7.13 -30.08
CA ASP A 662 -8.08 8.50 -30.08
C ASP A 662 -6.82 8.63 -30.99
N PRO A 663 -6.92 9.30 -32.15
CA PRO A 663 -5.81 9.42 -33.09
C PRO A 663 -4.66 10.30 -32.59
N THR A 664 -4.85 11.09 -31.54
CA THR A 664 -3.82 11.99 -30.98
C THR A 664 -3.00 11.34 -29.87
N SER A 665 -3.47 10.22 -29.35
CA SER A 665 -2.79 9.43 -28.33
C SER A 665 -1.89 8.36 -28.96
N GLN A 666 -0.90 7.88 -28.21
CA GLN A 666 -0.06 6.77 -28.68
C GLN A 666 -0.93 5.55 -28.94
N ILE A 667 -0.62 4.80 -30.00
CA ILE A 667 -1.39 3.63 -30.45
C ILE A 667 -1.59 2.61 -29.30
N SER A 668 -0.71 2.62 -28.29
CA SER A 668 -0.70 1.75 -27.10
C SER A 668 -1.85 1.99 -26.13
N VAL A 669 -2.38 3.21 -26.10
CA VAL A 669 -3.41 3.68 -25.17
C VAL A 669 -4.55 4.38 -25.90
N ASN A 670 -4.64 4.22 -27.22
CA ASN A 670 -5.62 4.95 -28.01
C ASN A 670 -7.03 4.42 -27.89
N THR A 671 -7.22 3.20 -27.40
CA THR A 671 -8.54 2.65 -27.18
C THR A 671 -9.12 3.15 -25.85
N LEU A 672 -10.21 3.91 -25.96
CA LEU A 672 -11.02 4.38 -24.84
C LEU A 672 -12.32 3.57 -24.82
N TRP A 673 -12.68 3.10 -23.63
CA TRP A 673 -13.89 2.31 -23.41
C TRP A 673 -15.04 3.19 -22.91
N GLY A 674 -16.25 2.88 -23.37
CA GLY A 674 -17.49 3.50 -22.92
C GLY A 674 -18.58 2.47 -22.67
N ARG A 675 -19.68 2.92 -22.07
CA ARG A 675 -20.89 2.12 -21.80
C ARG A 675 -22.11 2.98 -22.11
N ILE A 676 -23.17 2.36 -22.63
CA ILE A 676 -24.47 2.96 -22.90
C ILE A 676 -25.52 2.09 -22.22
N GLU A 677 -26.21 2.63 -21.20
CA GLU A 677 -27.38 1.96 -20.58
C GLU A 677 -28.66 2.78 -20.74
N ILE A 678 -29.71 2.21 -21.34
CA ILE A 678 -31.04 2.82 -21.47
C ILE A 678 -32.05 1.97 -20.70
N VAL A 679 -32.84 2.59 -19.84
CA VAL A 679 -33.88 1.92 -19.04
C VAL A 679 -35.25 2.50 -19.38
N CYS A 680 -36.17 1.63 -19.80
CA CYS A 680 -37.56 1.97 -20.08
C CYS A 680 -38.45 1.38 -18.98
N SER A 681 -39.25 2.21 -18.30
CA SER A 681 -40.20 1.79 -17.27
C SER A 681 -41.60 2.40 -17.50
N LYS A 682 -42.64 1.68 -17.09
CA LYS A 682 -44.04 2.13 -17.17
C LYS A 682 -44.59 2.41 -15.78
N GLU A 683 -45.05 3.64 -15.54
CA GLU A 683 -45.68 4.07 -14.28
C GLU A 683 -46.98 4.84 -14.54
N ASN A 684 -48.11 4.35 -13.99
CA ASN A 684 -49.40 5.08 -13.84
C ASN A 684 -49.79 5.97 -15.04
N ASP A 685 -49.80 5.39 -16.25
CA ASP A 685 -50.15 6.00 -17.56
C ASP A 685 -49.05 6.79 -18.31
N ASN A 686 -47.82 6.85 -17.78
CA ASN A 686 -46.67 7.43 -18.47
C ASN A 686 -45.56 6.39 -18.71
N LEU A 687 -44.93 6.47 -19.88
CA LEU A 687 -43.71 5.75 -20.20
C LEU A 687 -42.53 6.67 -19.83
N ILE A 688 -41.74 6.22 -18.86
CA ILE A 688 -40.55 6.93 -18.42
C ILE A 688 -39.36 6.25 -19.08
N ILE A 689 -38.65 7.02 -19.89
CA ILE A 689 -37.39 6.59 -20.46
C ILE A 689 -36.29 7.35 -19.72
N ASN A 690 -35.62 6.64 -18.82
CA ASN A 690 -34.42 7.13 -18.18
C ASN A 690 -33.27 6.98 -19.17
N ARG A 691 -32.80 8.13 -19.65
CA ARG A 691 -31.65 8.19 -20.54
C ARG A 691 -30.36 7.97 -19.76
N VAL A 692 -29.67 6.89 -20.14
CA VAL A 692 -28.32 6.90 -20.73
C VAL A 692 -27.18 7.15 -19.73
N ASN A 693 -26.75 6.08 -19.04
CA ASN A 693 -25.42 6.03 -18.43
C ASN A 693 -24.38 6.05 -19.56
N THR A 694 -23.76 7.21 -19.83
CA THR A 694 -22.73 7.38 -20.86
C THR A 694 -21.53 8.16 -20.39
N VAL A 695 -20.36 7.72 -20.88
CA VAL A 695 -19.06 8.26 -20.48
C VAL A 695 -18.56 9.34 -21.45
N SER A 696 -18.95 9.28 -22.73
CA SER A 696 -18.45 10.19 -23.77
C SER A 696 -19.54 10.94 -24.57
N ARG A 697 -19.13 12.01 -25.27
CA ARG A 697 -20.01 12.77 -26.19
C ARG A 697 -20.51 11.91 -27.37
N GLU A 698 -19.70 10.98 -27.85
CA GLU A 698 -20.06 10.09 -28.96
C GLU A 698 -21.06 9.03 -28.51
N ASP A 699 -20.86 8.44 -27.33
CA ASP A 699 -21.82 7.50 -26.72
C ASP A 699 -23.21 8.15 -26.58
N LYS A 700 -23.24 9.44 -26.24
CA LYS A 700 -24.47 10.23 -26.17
C LYS A 700 -25.15 10.38 -27.54
N ILE A 701 -24.38 10.55 -28.62
CA ILE A 701 -24.93 10.64 -29.99
C ILE A 701 -25.52 9.28 -30.40
N ILE A 702 -24.81 8.19 -30.13
CA ILE A 702 -25.26 6.82 -30.38
C ILE A 702 -26.56 6.54 -29.62
N ALA A 703 -26.59 6.85 -28.33
CA ALA A 703 -27.78 6.67 -27.51
C ALA A 703 -28.99 7.48 -28.02
N ASN A 704 -28.79 8.72 -28.49
CA ASN A 704 -29.86 9.52 -29.11
C ASN A 704 -30.39 8.90 -30.41
N ARG A 705 -29.54 8.26 -31.22
CA ARG A 705 -29.95 7.57 -32.45
C ARG A 705 -30.76 6.31 -32.15
N ILE A 706 -30.32 5.53 -31.16
CA ILE A 706 -31.05 4.36 -30.63
C ILE A 706 -32.43 4.80 -30.13
N MET A 707 -32.49 5.89 -29.36
CA MET A 707 -33.74 6.45 -28.85
C MET A 707 -34.70 6.90 -29.97
N LYS A 708 -34.21 7.61 -30.99
CA LYS A 708 -35.06 8.02 -32.13
C LYS A 708 -35.64 6.83 -32.89
N SER A 709 -34.85 5.76 -33.06
CA SER A 709 -35.31 4.50 -33.66
C SER A 709 -36.43 3.88 -32.82
N LEU A 710 -36.21 3.80 -31.49
CA LEU A 710 -37.20 3.28 -30.55
C LEU A 710 -38.49 4.12 -30.48
N GLU A 711 -38.38 5.45 -30.43
CA GLU A 711 -39.52 6.38 -30.45
C GLU A 711 -40.36 6.23 -31.72
N SER A 712 -39.70 6.10 -32.89
CA SER A 712 -40.38 5.95 -34.18
C SER A 712 -41.18 4.64 -34.21
N GLU A 713 -40.62 3.55 -33.70
CA GLU A 713 -41.31 2.26 -33.59
C GLU A 713 -42.47 2.32 -32.58
N PHE A 714 -42.31 2.98 -31.43
CA PHE A 714 -43.41 3.15 -30.48
C PHE A 714 -44.56 4.01 -31.02
N LYS A 715 -44.26 5.00 -31.87
CA LYS A 715 -45.28 5.78 -32.60
C LYS A 715 -45.98 4.93 -33.68
N GLN A 716 -45.23 4.14 -34.44
CA GLN A 716 -45.80 3.22 -35.43
C GLN A 716 -46.69 2.14 -34.78
N ALA A 717 -46.33 1.68 -33.59
CA ALA A 717 -47.12 0.76 -32.78
C ALA A 717 -48.30 1.43 -32.05
N ASP A 718 -48.53 2.74 -32.23
CA ASP A 718 -49.56 3.56 -31.58
C ASP A 718 -49.57 3.51 -30.04
N PHE A 719 -48.39 3.25 -29.44
CA PHE A 719 -48.24 3.07 -28.00
C PHE A 719 -48.10 4.38 -27.22
N ILE A 720 -47.44 5.39 -27.82
CA ILE A 720 -47.15 6.71 -27.21
C ILE A 720 -47.84 7.85 -27.99
N LYS A 721 -48.18 8.95 -27.30
CA LYS A 721 -48.62 10.21 -27.95
C LYS A 721 -47.44 10.95 -28.59
N ASP A 722 -47.74 11.84 -29.54
CA ASP A 722 -46.69 12.57 -30.28
C ASP A 722 -45.89 13.58 -29.45
N ASP A 723 -46.47 14.07 -28.36
CA ASP A 723 -45.86 15.08 -27.50
C ASP A 723 -44.89 14.45 -26.49
N THR A 724 -43.63 14.90 -26.57
CA THR A 724 -42.57 14.52 -25.61
C THR A 724 -42.41 15.63 -24.57
N VAL A 725 -42.49 15.28 -23.28
CA VAL A 725 -42.25 16.25 -22.21
C VAL A 725 -40.77 16.21 -21.83
N ARG A 726 -40.00 17.18 -22.35
CA ARG A 726 -38.62 17.46 -21.91
C ARG A 726 -38.60 18.66 -20.98
N VAL A 727 -37.95 18.51 -19.83
CA VAL A 727 -37.78 19.61 -18.87
C VAL A 727 -36.64 20.51 -19.35
N MET A 728 -36.99 21.64 -19.96
CA MET A 728 -36.02 22.62 -20.46
C MET A 728 -35.96 23.84 -19.53
N PHE A 729 -34.84 24.55 -19.57
CA PHE A 729 -34.62 25.80 -18.84
C PHE A 729 -35.70 26.85 -19.13
N LYS A 730 -36.22 26.89 -20.37
CA LYS A 730 -37.29 27.81 -20.79
C LYS A 730 -38.72 27.36 -20.46
N ASN A 731 -38.93 26.12 -20.02
CA ASN A 731 -40.27 25.60 -19.77
C ASN A 731 -40.92 26.19 -18.49
N PHE A 732 -40.17 26.94 -17.69
CA PHE A 732 -40.64 27.55 -16.46
C PHE A 732 -41.27 28.92 -16.75
N LYS A 733 -42.41 29.21 -16.09
CA LYS A 733 -43.17 30.46 -16.31
C LYS A 733 -42.45 31.70 -15.78
N SER A 734 -41.60 31.54 -14.77
CA SER A 734 -40.84 32.63 -14.16
C SER A 734 -39.47 32.14 -13.66
N ASN A 735 -38.53 33.08 -13.48
CA ASN A 735 -37.24 32.80 -12.82
C ASN A 735 -37.44 32.24 -11.41
N THR A 736 -38.41 32.78 -10.68
CA THR A 736 -38.80 32.30 -9.34
C THR A 736 -39.26 30.86 -9.34
N ASP A 737 -40.07 30.43 -10.32
CA ASP A 737 -40.52 29.05 -10.43
C ASP A 737 -39.36 28.09 -10.69
N ARG A 738 -38.40 28.48 -11.54
CA ARG A 738 -37.19 27.69 -11.82
C ARG A 738 -36.29 27.57 -10.58
N VAL A 739 -36.09 28.67 -9.86
CA VAL A 739 -35.30 28.67 -8.61
C VAL A 739 -35.97 27.78 -7.56
N ASN A 740 -37.29 27.91 -7.38
CA ASN A 740 -38.05 27.06 -6.45
C ASN A 740 -38.01 25.58 -6.86
N PHE A 741 -38.02 25.27 -8.16
CA PHE A 741 -37.87 23.91 -8.65
C PHE A 741 -36.51 23.30 -8.26
N LEU A 742 -35.40 23.99 -8.52
CA LEU A 742 -34.06 23.50 -8.14
C LEU A 742 -33.87 23.43 -6.61
N LEU A 743 -34.43 24.39 -5.87
CA LEU A 743 -34.39 24.35 -4.40
C LEU A 743 -35.28 23.25 -3.82
N SER A 744 -36.33 22.79 -4.53
CA SER A 744 -37.21 21.74 -4.02
C SER A 744 -36.50 20.41 -3.75
N PHE A 745 -35.33 20.18 -4.36
CA PHE A 745 -34.48 19.03 -4.10
C PHE A 745 -33.83 19.03 -2.71
N THR A 746 -33.84 20.15 -1.99
CA THR A 746 -33.49 20.17 -0.55
C THR A 746 -34.63 19.67 0.34
N ASN A 747 -35.83 19.44 -0.20
CA ASN A 747 -36.93 18.88 0.56
C ASN A 747 -37.09 17.38 0.26
N VAL A 748 -36.43 16.56 1.08
CA VAL A 748 -36.43 15.09 1.00
C VAL A 748 -37.29 14.42 2.06
N THR A 749 -38.30 15.09 2.63
CA THR A 749 -39.18 14.51 3.67
C THR A 749 -39.92 13.24 3.22
N SER A 750 -40.05 13.03 1.91
CA SER A 750 -40.65 11.85 1.30
C SER A 750 -39.67 10.67 1.14
N SER A 751 -38.38 10.85 1.38
CA SER A 751 -37.36 9.81 1.27
C SER A 751 -37.15 9.09 2.59
N THR A 752 -37.10 7.76 2.54
CA THR A 752 -36.71 6.92 3.69
C THR A 752 -35.20 6.71 3.79
N ILE A 753 -34.47 7.06 2.73
CA ILE A 753 -33.02 6.81 2.58
C ILE A 753 -32.22 8.09 2.82
N PHE A 754 -32.59 9.20 2.18
CA PHE A 754 -31.85 10.47 2.26
C PHE A 754 -32.37 11.37 3.37
N LYS A 755 -31.43 11.96 4.11
CA LYS A 755 -31.62 12.86 5.26
C LYS A 755 -30.64 14.04 5.15
N GLU A 756 -30.96 15.13 5.84
CA GLU A 756 -30.07 16.30 5.99
C GLU A 756 -29.39 16.77 4.68
N PRO A 757 -30.18 17.25 3.71
CA PRO A 757 -29.64 17.81 2.48
C PRO A 757 -28.89 19.11 2.77
N ASP A 758 -27.67 19.22 2.23
CA ASP A 758 -26.79 20.36 2.38
C ASP A 758 -26.37 20.90 1.00
N ILE A 759 -26.66 22.17 0.72
CA ILE A 759 -26.29 22.82 -0.54
C ILE A 759 -24.81 23.19 -0.47
N LYS A 760 -23.98 22.61 -1.34
CA LYS A 760 -22.54 22.90 -1.41
C LYS A 760 -22.20 24.05 -2.36
N SER A 761 -22.92 24.16 -3.47
CA SER A 761 -22.70 25.26 -4.42
C SER A 761 -23.91 25.52 -5.32
N ILE A 762 -23.98 26.74 -5.85
CA ILE A 762 -24.90 27.12 -6.92
C ILE A 762 -24.16 27.87 -8.03
N LYS A 763 -24.67 27.76 -9.27
CA LYS A 763 -24.23 28.55 -10.42
C LYS A 763 -25.40 29.36 -10.97
N PHE A 764 -25.22 30.67 -11.10
CA PHE A 764 -26.26 31.56 -11.61
C PHE A 764 -25.67 32.76 -12.36
N LYS A 765 -26.51 33.39 -13.19
CA LYS A 765 -26.29 34.72 -13.76
C LYS A 765 -27.45 35.64 -13.35
N PHE A 766 -27.24 36.95 -13.32
CA PHE A 766 -28.35 37.90 -13.19
C PHE A 766 -29.10 38.04 -14.52
N ASP A 767 -30.42 38.21 -14.44
CA ASP A 767 -31.23 38.51 -15.62
C ASP A 767 -31.12 39.99 -15.97
N ASP A 768 -30.76 40.29 -17.21
CA ASP A 768 -30.46 41.65 -17.67
C ASP A 768 -31.74 42.48 -17.92
N SER A 769 -32.91 41.84 -17.91
CA SER A 769 -34.23 42.45 -18.11
C SER A 769 -34.91 42.94 -16.84
N GLU A 770 -34.38 42.62 -15.67
CA GLU A 770 -34.95 42.97 -14.36
C GLU A 770 -34.02 43.95 -13.61
N ASP A 771 -34.59 44.81 -12.74
CA ASP A 771 -33.80 45.78 -11.98
C ASP A 771 -32.93 45.09 -10.91
N ILE A 772 -31.63 44.99 -11.18
CA ILE A 772 -30.65 44.38 -10.27
C ILE A 772 -30.42 45.32 -9.07
N PRO A 773 -30.48 44.82 -7.81
CA PRO A 773 -30.20 45.63 -6.62
C PRO A 773 -28.81 46.29 -6.66
N ASP A 774 -28.71 47.53 -6.15
CA ASP A 774 -27.48 48.34 -6.20
C ASP A 774 -26.22 47.63 -5.67
N SER A 775 -26.38 46.74 -4.68
CA SER A 775 -25.30 45.95 -4.08
C SER A 775 -24.66 44.92 -5.01
N PHE A 776 -25.28 44.59 -6.14
CA PHE A 776 -24.81 43.56 -7.08
C PHE A 776 -24.53 44.09 -8.49
N LYS A 777 -24.63 45.41 -8.73
CA LYS A 777 -24.36 46.04 -10.03
C LYS A 777 -22.95 45.75 -10.56
N ASP A 778 -21.94 45.65 -9.69
CA ASP A 778 -20.54 45.35 -10.06
C ASP A 778 -20.31 43.90 -10.53
N LYS A 779 -21.29 43.02 -10.33
CA LYS A 779 -21.26 41.60 -10.74
C LYS A 779 -22.11 41.32 -11.99
N LYS A 780 -22.59 42.37 -12.66
CA LYS A 780 -23.31 42.27 -13.93
C LYS A 780 -22.43 41.57 -14.98
N ASP A 781 -23.05 40.69 -15.77
CA ASP A 781 -22.42 39.92 -16.85
C ASP A 781 -21.34 38.86 -16.50
N LYS A 782 -21.18 38.48 -15.22
CA LYS A 782 -20.28 37.37 -14.82
C LYS A 782 -21.06 36.11 -14.50
N ASP A 783 -20.53 34.95 -14.93
CA ASP A 783 -20.97 33.65 -14.41
C ASP A 783 -20.52 33.55 -12.94
N LEU A 784 -21.49 33.50 -12.03
CA LEU A 784 -21.21 33.43 -10.60
C LEU A 784 -21.41 32.00 -10.10
N ILE A 785 -20.34 31.43 -9.56
CA ILE A 785 -20.39 30.18 -8.79
C ILE A 785 -20.16 30.55 -7.33
N THR A 786 -21.13 30.24 -6.49
CA THR A 786 -21.03 30.46 -5.03
C THR A 786 -20.89 29.13 -4.34
N TYR A 787 -19.87 29.00 -3.49
CA TYR A 787 -19.62 27.83 -2.65
C TYR A 787 -20.04 28.12 -1.20
N PHE A 788 -20.78 27.19 -0.60
CA PHE A 788 -21.25 27.29 0.78
C PHE A 788 -20.47 26.28 1.64
N SER A 789 -19.59 26.80 2.52
CA SER A 789 -18.93 26.00 3.56
C SER A 789 -18.65 26.85 4.81
N GLY A 790 -18.88 26.26 5.99
CA GLY A 790 -18.28 26.61 7.30
C GLY A 790 -18.50 28.00 7.92
N LYS A 791 -18.79 29.06 7.16
CA LYS A 791 -19.09 30.43 7.62
C LYS A 791 -20.02 31.23 6.67
N ASN A 792 -20.31 30.75 5.46
CA ASN A 792 -21.14 31.41 4.43
C ASN A 792 -22.63 30.97 4.41
N LEU A 793 -23.20 30.57 5.55
CA LEU A 793 -24.62 30.19 5.64
C LEU A 793 -25.58 31.37 5.35
N SER A 794 -25.10 32.61 5.40
CA SER A 794 -25.87 33.82 5.09
C SER A 794 -26.37 33.89 3.64
N GLY A 795 -25.63 33.33 2.68
CA GLY A 795 -26.02 33.35 1.26
C GLY A 795 -27.25 32.50 0.92
N ILE A 796 -27.56 31.47 1.72
CA ILE A 796 -28.79 30.67 1.56
C ILE A 796 -30.04 31.50 1.95
N ASN A 797 -29.90 32.40 2.92
CA ASN A 797 -30.98 33.33 3.31
C ASN A 797 -31.22 34.37 2.21
N GLU A 798 -30.17 34.81 1.51
CA GLU A 798 -30.25 35.76 0.38
C GLU A 798 -30.95 35.15 -0.85
N ILE A 799 -30.70 33.86 -1.16
CA ILE A 799 -31.39 33.13 -2.25
C ILE A 799 -32.85 32.81 -1.92
N SER A 800 -33.20 32.82 -0.64
CA SER A 800 -34.57 32.58 -0.17
C SER A 800 -35.47 33.81 -0.34
N ASP A 801 -34.89 35.00 -0.51
CA ASP A 801 -35.62 36.25 -0.73
C ASP A 801 -36.38 36.26 -2.06
N ALA A 802 -37.64 36.67 -2.02
CA ALA A 802 -38.56 36.67 -3.15
C ALA A 802 -38.13 37.64 -4.27
N ASP A 803 -37.50 38.76 -3.93
CA ASP A 803 -37.04 39.74 -4.92
C ASP A 803 -35.72 39.31 -5.57
N PHE A 804 -34.85 38.64 -4.80
CA PHE A 804 -33.62 38.07 -5.34
C PHE A 804 -33.90 36.89 -6.29
N LYS A 805 -34.92 36.07 -6.03
CA LYS A 805 -35.32 34.96 -6.93
C LYS A 805 -35.76 35.42 -8.32
N LYS A 806 -36.34 36.62 -8.45
CA LYS A 806 -36.84 37.16 -9.73
C LYS A 806 -35.69 37.50 -10.67
N VAL A 807 -34.60 38.04 -10.13
CA VAL A 807 -33.41 38.46 -10.89
C VAL A 807 -32.42 37.33 -11.17
N LEU A 808 -32.66 36.11 -10.66
CA LEU A 808 -31.73 34.98 -10.75
C LEU A 808 -32.02 34.03 -11.92
N LEU A 809 -31.07 33.94 -12.82
CA LEU A 809 -30.93 32.84 -13.78
C LEU A 809 -30.14 31.71 -13.14
N LEU A 810 -30.78 30.93 -12.26
CA LEU A 810 -30.17 29.77 -11.61
C LEU A 810 -30.06 28.59 -12.60
N GLU A 811 -28.83 28.14 -12.83
CA GLU A 811 -28.49 27.09 -13.80
C GLU A 811 -28.13 25.75 -13.15
N GLU A 812 -27.53 25.79 -11.96
CA GLU A 812 -26.98 24.61 -11.30
C GLU A 812 -27.08 24.71 -9.79
N ILE A 813 -27.38 23.57 -9.15
CA ILE A 813 -27.30 23.39 -7.70
C ILE A 813 -26.59 22.06 -7.39
N TYR A 814 -25.66 22.08 -6.44
CA TYR A 814 -24.94 20.90 -5.97
C TYR A 814 -25.33 20.61 -4.52
N ILE A 815 -25.94 19.46 -4.27
CA ILE A 815 -26.51 19.08 -2.97
C ILE A 815 -25.85 17.80 -2.48
N THR A 816 -25.46 17.76 -1.22
CA THR A 816 -25.00 16.54 -0.53
C THR A 816 -26.09 16.06 0.42
N TYR A 817 -26.50 14.80 0.29
CA TYR A 817 -27.44 14.13 1.18
C TYR A 817 -26.69 13.20 2.12
N ARG A 818 -27.10 13.14 3.39
CA ARG A 818 -26.71 12.07 4.31
C ARG A 818 -27.66 10.89 4.13
N TYR A 819 -27.18 9.66 4.23
CA TYR A 819 -28.04 8.47 4.23
C TYR A 819 -27.64 7.48 5.32
N ASP A 820 -28.62 6.72 5.79
CA ASP A 820 -28.44 5.59 6.72
C ASP A 820 -29.05 4.34 6.06
N PHE A 821 -28.24 3.52 5.38
CA PHE A 821 -28.71 2.39 4.57
C PHE A 821 -27.67 1.26 4.53
N TYR A 822 -28.09 -0.01 4.51
CA TYR A 822 -27.21 -1.20 4.54
C TYR A 822 -26.13 -1.21 5.65
N ASN A 823 -26.51 -0.93 6.90
CA ASN A 823 -25.60 -0.83 8.08
C ASN A 823 -24.51 0.25 7.97
N ILE A 824 -24.59 1.14 6.98
CA ILE A 824 -23.73 2.32 6.90
C ILE A 824 -24.48 3.47 7.56
N ASN A 825 -24.01 3.84 8.75
CA ASN A 825 -24.49 5.03 9.45
C ASN A 825 -23.74 6.26 8.89
N SER A 826 -24.49 7.30 8.50
CA SER A 826 -23.94 8.58 8.04
C SER A 826 -23.05 8.51 6.79
N GLY A 827 -23.53 7.83 5.74
CA GLY A 827 -22.92 7.93 4.41
C GLY A 827 -23.29 9.24 3.70
N TYR A 828 -22.50 9.65 2.70
CA TYR A 828 -22.74 10.88 1.93
C TYR A 828 -22.94 10.57 0.44
N TYR A 829 -24.00 11.12 -0.13
CA TYR A 829 -24.32 11.00 -1.55
C TYR A 829 -24.56 12.40 -2.12
N SER A 830 -23.76 12.82 -3.09
CA SER A 830 -23.85 14.16 -3.66
C SER A 830 -24.47 14.10 -5.05
N VAL A 831 -25.39 15.01 -5.34
CA VAL A 831 -26.04 15.10 -6.65
C VAL A 831 -25.95 16.52 -7.16
N LYS A 832 -25.50 16.64 -8.40
CA LYS A 832 -25.47 17.89 -9.13
C LYS A 832 -26.69 17.98 -10.05
N PHE A 833 -27.57 18.94 -9.83
CA PHE A 833 -28.71 19.21 -10.71
C PHE A 833 -28.40 20.42 -11.57
N ASN A 834 -28.48 20.28 -12.90
CA ASN A 834 -28.10 21.36 -13.83
C ASN A 834 -28.98 21.43 -15.08
N PHE A 835 -28.92 22.55 -15.78
CA PHE A 835 -29.56 22.75 -17.08
C PHE A 835 -28.57 22.73 -18.26
N SER A 836 -27.59 21.82 -18.27
CA SER A 836 -26.72 21.59 -19.46
C SER A 836 -26.03 22.83 -20.04
N ASP A 837 -25.42 23.67 -19.19
CA ASP A 837 -24.79 24.93 -19.62
C ASP A 837 -25.76 25.84 -20.42
N ALA A 838 -27.00 26.01 -19.92
CA ALA A 838 -28.01 26.89 -20.52
C ALA A 838 -27.55 28.35 -20.66
N LEU A 839 -26.62 28.81 -19.80
CA LEU A 839 -26.17 30.21 -19.75
C LEU A 839 -24.89 30.47 -20.55
N LYS A 840 -24.19 29.43 -21.02
CA LYS A 840 -22.87 29.55 -21.66
C LYS A 840 -22.95 29.78 -23.17
N ASN A 841 -22.66 31.00 -23.62
CA ASN A 841 -22.45 31.37 -25.05
C ASN A 841 -23.54 30.85 -26.02
N LYS A 842 -24.83 30.96 -25.67
CA LYS A 842 -25.94 30.63 -26.57
C LYS A 842 -26.78 31.87 -26.90
N PRO A 843 -27.26 32.03 -28.15
CA PRO A 843 -28.19 33.11 -28.53
C PRO A 843 -29.52 33.04 -27.76
N GLU A 844 -30.00 31.83 -27.48
CA GLU A 844 -31.15 31.56 -26.61
C GLU A 844 -30.69 30.83 -25.35
N LYS A 845 -31.08 31.34 -24.17
CA LYS A 845 -30.79 30.74 -22.87
C LYS A 845 -31.64 29.48 -22.67
N ASP A 846 -31.18 28.35 -23.20
CA ASP A 846 -31.92 27.09 -23.14
C ASP A 846 -31.01 25.86 -22.89
N GLY A 847 -31.56 24.87 -22.20
CA GLY A 847 -30.84 23.66 -21.79
C GLY A 847 -31.72 22.62 -21.10
N VAL A 848 -31.35 21.34 -21.24
CA VAL A 848 -32.11 20.21 -20.67
C VAL A 848 -31.72 20.00 -19.21
N PHE A 849 -32.70 19.75 -18.34
CA PHE A 849 -32.46 19.37 -16.95
C PHE A 849 -31.75 18.02 -16.84
N LYS A 850 -30.68 17.94 -16.05
CA LYS A 850 -29.90 16.73 -15.78
C LYS A 850 -29.55 16.60 -14.30
N SER A 851 -29.24 15.37 -13.90
CA SER A 851 -28.66 15.05 -12.60
C SER A 851 -27.37 14.25 -12.76
N GLU A 852 -26.33 14.61 -12.02
CA GLU A 852 -25.04 13.91 -11.98
C GLU A 852 -24.80 13.42 -10.54
N PRO A 853 -25.16 12.16 -10.22
CA PRO A 853 -24.94 11.58 -8.90
C PRO A 853 -23.48 11.19 -8.68
N ASN A 854 -23.02 11.33 -7.45
CA ASN A 854 -21.69 10.96 -6.99
C ASN A 854 -21.74 10.37 -5.57
N LEU A 855 -21.36 9.10 -5.43
CA LEU A 855 -21.27 8.42 -4.14
C LEU A 855 -19.91 8.67 -3.50
N TYR A 856 -19.90 9.18 -2.26
CA TYR A 856 -18.66 9.30 -1.50
C TYR A 856 -18.18 7.93 -1.01
N MET A 857 -16.99 7.51 -1.47
CA MET A 857 -16.41 6.21 -1.15
C MET A 857 -15.71 6.21 0.23
N SER A 858 -16.48 6.16 1.31
CA SER A 858 -15.94 5.95 2.66
C SER A 858 -15.41 4.53 2.87
N ASN A 859 -14.61 4.30 3.91
CA ASN A 859 -14.06 2.97 4.22
C ASN A 859 -15.15 1.91 4.40
N ASN A 860 -16.30 2.29 4.98
CA ASN A 860 -17.44 1.40 5.18
C ASN A 860 -18.16 1.08 3.86
N VAL A 861 -18.23 2.04 2.92
CA VAL A 861 -18.79 1.80 1.57
C VAL A 861 -17.88 0.89 0.75
N LYS A 862 -16.56 1.05 0.86
CA LYS A 862 -15.56 0.21 0.15
C LYS A 862 -15.53 -1.23 0.65
N ALA A 863 -15.97 -1.48 1.89
CA ALA A 863 -16.05 -2.81 2.48
C ALA A 863 -17.29 -3.61 2.04
N LEU A 864 -18.23 -3.00 1.31
CA LEU A 864 -19.42 -3.69 0.81
C LEU A 864 -19.05 -4.71 -0.27
N ALA A 865 -19.61 -5.93 -0.15
CA ALA A 865 -19.41 -7.00 -1.12
C ALA A 865 -19.96 -6.69 -2.53
N ASN A 866 -20.95 -5.78 -2.64
CA ASN A 866 -21.52 -5.38 -3.92
C ASN A 866 -21.89 -3.88 -3.92
N ILE A 867 -20.92 -3.04 -4.28
CA ILE A 867 -21.06 -1.58 -4.33
C ILE A 867 -21.99 -1.15 -5.48
N ASP A 868 -22.05 -1.90 -6.57
CA ASP A 868 -22.83 -1.52 -7.76
C ASP A 868 -24.34 -1.68 -7.53
N LEU A 869 -24.75 -2.75 -6.84
CA LEU A 869 -26.13 -2.91 -6.38
C LEU A 869 -26.53 -1.75 -5.46
N PHE A 870 -25.64 -1.38 -4.53
CA PHE A 870 -25.86 -0.28 -3.60
C PHE A 870 -25.99 1.08 -4.31
N LYS A 871 -25.10 1.39 -5.26
CA LYS A 871 -25.21 2.59 -6.11
C LYS A 871 -26.53 2.62 -6.87
N LYS A 872 -26.98 1.49 -7.42
CA LYS A 872 -28.23 1.38 -8.18
C LYS A 872 -29.44 1.74 -7.33
N GLU A 873 -29.49 1.28 -6.08
CA GLU A 873 -30.59 1.60 -5.16
C GLU A 873 -30.61 3.10 -4.76
N LEU A 874 -29.45 3.71 -4.50
CA LEU A 874 -29.38 5.15 -4.23
C LEU A 874 -29.80 5.99 -5.45
N SER A 875 -29.37 5.60 -6.66
CA SER A 875 -29.77 6.27 -7.90
C SER A 875 -31.27 6.15 -8.16
N LYS A 876 -31.88 4.98 -7.91
CA LYS A 876 -33.35 4.80 -8.03
C LYS A 876 -34.12 5.76 -7.13
N GLU A 877 -33.65 5.96 -5.90
CA GLU A 877 -34.32 6.85 -4.96
C GLU A 877 -34.25 8.33 -5.39
N ILE A 878 -33.12 8.77 -5.95
CA ILE A 878 -33.03 10.12 -6.55
C ILE A 878 -33.98 10.27 -7.73
N GLU A 879 -34.12 9.25 -8.58
CA GLU A 879 -35.06 9.28 -9.69
C GLU A 879 -36.51 9.36 -9.21
N ARG A 880 -36.86 8.64 -8.14
CA ARG A 880 -38.18 8.76 -7.50
C ARG A 880 -38.45 10.19 -7.01
N ILE A 881 -37.49 10.81 -6.34
CA ILE A 881 -37.59 12.20 -5.86
C ILE A 881 -37.74 13.17 -7.04
N LYS A 882 -37.00 12.98 -8.14
CA LYS A 882 -37.16 13.79 -9.36
C LYS A 882 -38.58 13.72 -9.90
N LEU A 883 -39.15 12.53 -10.04
CA LEU A 883 -40.52 12.36 -10.53
C LEU A 883 -41.56 13.01 -9.62
N GLU A 884 -41.38 12.91 -8.30
CA GLU A 884 -42.23 13.61 -7.33
C GLU A 884 -42.21 15.13 -7.54
N LYS A 885 -41.02 15.73 -7.68
CA LYS A 885 -40.90 17.18 -7.89
C LYS A 885 -41.45 17.62 -9.24
N LEU A 886 -41.29 16.82 -10.29
CA LEU A 886 -41.89 17.12 -11.59
C LEU A 886 -43.43 17.18 -11.54
N LYS A 887 -44.06 16.27 -10.78
CA LYS A 887 -45.53 16.30 -10.52
C LYS A 887 -45.92 17.51 -9.67
N GLN A 888 -45.15 17.81 -8.61
CA GLN A 888 -45.42 18.95 -7.73
C GLN A 888 -45.45 20.29 -8.48
N PHE A 889 -44.54 20.48 -9.43
CA PHE A 889 -44.45 21.69 -10.25
C PHE A 889 -45.33 21.65 -11.52
N ARG A 890 -46.20 20.63 -11.65
CA ARG A 890 -47.12 20.44 -12.80
C ARG A 890 -46.40 20.45 -14.15
N ILE A 891 -45.19 19.91 -14.18
CA ILE A 891 -44.41 19.72 -15.41
C ILE A 891 -44.86 18.43 -16.11
N ILE A 892 -45.30 17.43 -15.33
CA ILE A 892 -45.89 16.16 -15.78
C ILE A 892 -47.18 15.85 -15.04
#